data_AF-A0AAD7VPD3-F1
#
_entry.id   AF-A0AAD7VPD3-F1
#
_cell.length_a   1.000
_cell.length_b   1.000
_cell.length_c   1.000
_cell.angle_alpha   90.00
_cell.angle_beta   90.00
_cell.angle_gamma   90.00
#
_symmetry.space_group_name_H-M   'P 1'
#
loop_
_entity.id
_entity.type
_entity.pdbx_description
1 polymer ?
#
loop_
_entity_poly.entity_id
_entity_poly.type
_entity_poly.pdbx_seq_one_letter_code
_entity_poly.pdbx_strand_id
1 'polypeptide(L)'
;MDNRTSDDYSEDRKGPRVSVVNSFEESKELKKGIHIIEKSLDDKSRVILRIRNQNQFREEDVSTLVDPVSEFMYEKVSTMTLEEGLQILADAVEYHDDDVNFPAQTMTKITGLLAGECRDQDPEGHDLDVKIEAALIKYHSPYPEVRAICDPFDDPTIPVETIRAYVLGTIWVCIGSFVNTFFNQRQPSLRIQSTVIQLLLYPCGKVVERLPNWSFTFRGNRYCTNPGPWTHKEQMLVTTMVNIAAGSSNFMGYVLTMTLDTFFGMKYLNFGFIFLMNFSTLFFGFGLAGLLRKWVIYPVKAVWPTILPTLALNRALLLPEAKSSVNGWTITRYKFFFVILIASFFYFFFPNYIFKVLSTFNWMTWIAPQNKNLAIVTGSYLGLGYNPITTFDWAVINYSSPLVVPFFSLMNRYLGMFLSGILLIVLYWTNYKWTGYLPINSNDVFDSMGEEYNISRVTMAGGNLIDLEGYRNYSPPYMSIGNLISSGASFSVYTLCFTYILLTERRIIWQALKGFWQQIRNPKQHNLATYEDPISRIMAKYPEVPDWWYAIVFVVALVFGIVGITVYPTDTPVWSILVIVALSVAMLVPTALIFAVTGYQLGMSNLAVIVTGYMVPGNAMANMICRVYGYNIDDQAEDFISDLKMGHYSKLPPRAVFRAQMLATLLQTLVTIGTTEFLIASVSDLCSVTQIDRFVCSFPRSLYADTIMFGLVGPERMFISLYPALKYCFLIGFVAAVGCWLLRMYFPRYLKYVHPVLIISGVNRWGGSYNLSYYTPGLFAGFAFSWHIKRHYLAWWVKYNYLLTSGLSAGIAFSGIVIFLTLQYTKVKFNWWGNTIISSGVDFKRAAALYEVPEGGFGVKIGDFQ
;
A
#
# COMPACT_ATOMS: atom_id res chain seq x y z
N MET A 1 -31.13 -57.95 -22.59
CA MET A 1 -32.53 -57.63 -22.94
C MET A 1 -32.86 -56.27 -22.35
N ASP A 2 -32.81 -55.28 -23.23
CA ASP A 2 -33.54 -54.01 -23.30
C ASP A 2 -33.57 -52.98 -22.16
N ASN A 3 -32.93 -51.86 -22.46
CA ASN A 3 -33.40 -50.46 -22.41
C ASN A 3 -33.86 -49.83 -21.09
N ARG A 4 -33.04 -48.90 -20.58
CA ARG A 4 -33.36 -47.44 -20.55
C ARG A 4 -32.13 -46.62 -20.16
N THR A 5 -31.82 -45.65 -21.02
CA THR A 5 -30.74 -44.67 -20.97
C THR A 5 -31.02 -43.53 -19.99
N SER A 6 -30.01 -43.08 -19.25
CA SER A 6 -29.98 -41.84 -18.48
C SER A 6 -28.71 -41.06 -18.85
N ASP A 7 -28.77 -40.32 -19.95
CA ASP A 7 -27.79 -39.29 -20.31
C ASP A 7 -28.59 -38.06 -20.73
N ASP A 8 -28.73 -37.12 -19.81
CA ASP A 8 -29.06 -35.73 -20.09
C ASP A 8 -28.38 -34.90 -19.00
N TYR A 9 -27.91 -33.69 -19.34
CA TYR A 9 -26.94 -32.83 -18.59
C TYR A 9 -25.46 -32.96 -18.97
N SER A 10 -25.11 -32.76 -20.26
CA SER A 10 -23.77 -32.23 -20.60
C SER A 10 -23.68 -31.41 -21.90
N GLU A 11 -24.73 -30.70 -22.32
CA GLU A 11 -24.64 -29.75 -23.42
C GLU A 11 -25.03 -28.34 -22.97
N ASP A 12 -24.04 -27.52 -22.60
CA ASP A 12 -24.09 -26.04 -22.72
C ASP A 12 -22.74 -25.38 -22.36
N ARG A 13 -21.63 -25.95 -22.85
CA ARG A 13 -20.30 -25.30 -22.80
C ARG A 13 -19.50 -25.57 -24.07
N LYS A 14 -20.00 -25.10 -25.21
CA LYS A 14 -19.18 -24.84 -26.39
C LYS A 14 -19.64 -23.51 -27.00
N GLY A 15 -18.87 -22.46 -26.75
CA GLY A 15 -18.96 -21.24 -27.56
C GLY A 15 -18.61 -21.56 -29.02
N PRO A 16 -19.06 -20.76 -29.99
CA PRO A 16 -18.90 -21.09 -31.40
C PRO A 16 -17.42 -21.05 -31.79
N ARG A 17 -16.87 -22.20 -32.19
CA ARG A 17 -15.63 -22.25 -32.98
C ARG A 17 -15.98 -21.76 -34.38
N VAL A 18 -15.63 -20.53 -34.71
CA VAL A 18 -15.78 -19.98 -36.06
C VAL A 18 -14.70 -20.62 -36.94
N SER A 19 -15.14 -21.47 -37.88
CA SER A 19 -14.32 -22.06 -38.93
C SER A 19 -14.05 -21.01 -40.02
N VAL A 20 -12.77 -20.70 -40.23
CA VAL A 20 -12.29 -19.85 -41.33
C VAL A 20 -12.36 -20.65 -42.63
N VAL A 21 -13.11 -20.17 -43.63
CA VAL A 21 -13.16 -20.75 -44.98
C VAL A 21 -12.69 -19.72 -46.00
N ASN A 22 -11.75 -20.19 -46.83
CA ASN A 22 -11.13 -19.56 -47.99
C ASN A 22 -12.14 -19.16 -49.09
N SER A 23 -11.92 -18.02 -49.75
CA SER A 23 -12.06 -17.92 -51.22
C SER A 23 -11.37 -16.68 -51.82
N PHE A 24 -10.67 -16.98 -52.91
CA PHE A 24 -9.74 -16.26 -53.79
C PHE A 24 -10.20 -14.95 -54.50
N GLU A 25 -9.19 -14.07 -54.68
CA GLU A 25 -8.66 -13.39 -55.88
C GLU A 25 -9.52 -12.67 -56.97
N GLU A 26 -8.84 -11.65 -57.53
CA GLU A 26 -9.10 -10.78 -58.70
C GLU A 26 -10.08 -9.61 -58.47
N SER A 27 -9.72 -8.33 -58.67
CA SER A 27 -9.12 -7.76 -59.88
C SER A 27 -8.32 -6.46 -59.62
N LYS A 28 -7.17 -6.34 -60.30
CA LYS A 28 -6.44 -5.07 -60.52
C LYS A 28 -7.24 -4.13 -61.41
N GLU A 29 -7.11 -2.81 -61.20
CA GLU A 29 -6.89 -1.82 -62.28
C GLU A 29 -6.41 -0.49 -61.65
N LEU A 30 -5.31 0.01 -62.20
CA LEU A 30 -4.59 1.22 -61.83
C LEU A 30 -5.41 2.48 -62.14
N LYS A 31 -5.53 3.39 -61.16
CA LYS A 31 -5.45 4.86 -61.30
C LYS A 31 -5.88 5.49 -59.98
N LYS A 32 -4.95 5.93 -59.12
CA LYS A 32 -5.22 6.90 -58.03
C LYS A 32 -3.90 7.37 -57.38
N GLY A 33 -3.14 8.19 -58.10
CA GLY A 33 -1.93 8.85 -57.57
C GLY A 33 -2.19 10.18 -56.84
N ILE A 34 -3.43 10.70 -56.84
CA ILE A 34 -3.75 12.04 -56.30
C ILE A 34 -4.89 12.01 -55.24
N HIS A 35 -5.67 10.93 -55.16
CA HIS A 35 -6.75 10.78 -54.16
C HIS A 35 -6.35 10.07 -52.86
N ILE A 36 -5.10 9.62 -52.72
CA ILE A 36 -4.65 8.89 -51.51
C ILE A 36 -4.29 9.88 -50.39
N ILE A 37 -3.89 11.12 -50.71
CA ILE A 37 -3.47 12.10 -49.71
C ILE A 37 -4.70 12.70 -48.99
N GLU A 38 -5.80 12.99 -49.70
CA GLU A 38 -7.04 13.49 -49.11
C GLU A 38 -7.77 12.45 -48.24
N LYS A 39 -7.80 11.17 -48.67
CA LYS A 39 -8.40 10.09 -47.86
C LYS A 39 -7.59 9.81 -46.59
N SER A 40 -6.25 9.93 -46.65
CA SER A 40 -5.36 9.69 -45.49
C SER A 40 -5.50 10.73 -44.37
N LEU A 41 -5.80 11.99 -44.70
CA LEU A 41 -6.02 13.06 -43.72
C LEU A 41 -7.41 12.95 -43.06
N ASP A 42 -8.44 12.57 -43.82
CA ASP A 42 -9.79 12.31 -43.27
C ASP A 42 -9.78 11.05 -42.39
N ASP A 43 -9.12 9.97 -42.81
CA ASP A 43 -8.96 8.76 -42.00
C ASP A 43 -8.13 8.99 -40.73
N LYS A 44 -7.03 9.76 -40.78
CA LYS A 44 -6.24 10.13 -39.58
C LYS A 44 -7.10 10.91 -38.58
N SER A 45 -7.90 11.85 -39.07
CA SER A 45 -8.83 12.63 -38.25
C SER A 45 -9.90 11.75 -37.62
N ARG A 46 -10.49 10.81 -38.39
CA ARG A 46 -11.50 9.85 -37.91
C ARG A 46 -10.97 8.87 -36.87
N VAL A 47 -9.79 8.28 -37.08
CA VAL A 47 -9.17 7.37 -36.11
C VAL A 47 -8.83 8.12 -34.83
N ILE A 48 -8.25 9.32 -34.93
CA ILE A 48 -7.94 10.17 -33.77
C ILE A 48 -9.22 10.57 -33.02
N LEU A 49 -10.30 10.96 -33.73
CA LEU A 49 -11.60 11.27 -33.14
C LEU A 49 -12.22 10.06 -32.44
N ARG A 50 -12.17 8.86 -33.04
CA ARG A 50 -12.72 7.64 -32.42
C ARG A 50 -11.92 7.15 -31.20
N ILE A 51 -10.59 7.17 -31.27
CA ILE A 51 -9.72 6.90 -30.09
C ILE A 51 -10.02 7.89 -28.95
N ARG A 52 -10.33 9.15 -29.29
CA ARG A 52 -10.65 10.20 -28.31
C ARG A 52 -12.07 10.09 -27.77
N ASN A 53 -13.05 9.74 -28.60
CA ASN A 53 -14.43 9.48 -28.17
C ASN A 53 -14.52 8.27 -27.22
N GLN A 54 -13.68 7.24 -27.41
CA GLN A 54 -13.56 6.12 -26.47
C GLN A 54 -13.09 6.54 -25.07
N ASN A 55 -12.27 7.59 -24.96
CA ASN A 55 -11.85 8.17 -23.69
C ASN A 55 -12.85 9.21 -23.14
N GLN A 56 -14.05 9.32 -23.73
CA GLN A 56 -15.10 10.30 -23.39
C GLN A 56 -14.67 11.78 -23.55
N PHE A 57 -13.76 12.10 -24.46
CA PHE A 57 -13.53 13.51 -24.85
C PHE A 57 -14.71 13.99 -25.72
N ARG A 58 -15.27 15.18 -25.45
CA ARG A 58 -16.31 15.77 -26.31
C ARG A 58 -15.68 16.35 -27.59
N GLU A 59 -16.46 16.48 -28.67
CA GLU A 59 -16.01 17.11 -29.92
C GLU A 59 -15.53 18.58 -29.72
N GLU A 60 -16.06 19.28 -28.71
CA GLU A 60 -15.66 20.65 -28.35
C GLU A 60 -14.37 20.74 -27.52
N ASP A 61 -13.84 19.60 -27.05
CA ASP A 61 -12.66 19.50 -26.18
C ASP A 61 -11.32 19.50 -26.99
N VAL A 62 -11.38 19.80 -28.29
CA VAL A 62 -10.29 19.59 -29.26
C VAL A 62 -9.33 20.78 -29.33
N SER A 63 -8.04 20.54 -29.05
CA SER A 63 -6.96 21.40 -29.55
C SER A 63 -6.36 20.84 -30.83
N THR A 64 -6.03 21.73 -31.77
CA THR A 64 -5.47 21.46 -33.11
C THR A 64 -4.03 20.93 -33.11
N LEU A 65 -3.43 20.69 -31.94
CA LEU A 65 -2.07 20.17 -31.79
C LEU A 65 -2.10 18.64 -31.74
N VAL A 66 -1.37 18.01 -32.68
CA VAL A 66 -1.19 16.56 -32.77
C VAL A 66 -0.39 16.10 -31.55
N ASP A 67 -1.02 15.28 -30.72
CA ASP A 67 -0.40 14.65 -29.55
C ASP A 67 0.47 13.45 -30.00
N PRO A 68 1.75 13.34 -29.59
CA PRO A 68 2.66 12.26 -30.01
C PRO A 68 2.12 10.85 -29.72
N VAL A 69 1.36 10.67 -28.64
CA VAL A 69 0.72 9.39 -28.31
C VAL A 69 -0.35 9.05 -29.34
N SER A 70 -1.20 10.02 -29.68
CA SER A 70 -2.23 9.85 -30.72
C SER A 70 -1.62 9.47 -32.08
N GLU A 71 -0.47 10.04 -32.43
CA GLU A 71 0.24 9.71 -33.68
C GLU A 71 0.83 8.31 -33.68
N PHE A 72 1.51 7.92 -32.59
CA PHE A 72 2.01 6.56 -32.43
C PHE A 72 0.89 5.51 -32.52
N MET A 73 -0.24 5.77 -31.86
CA MET A 73 -1.39 4.87 -31.90
C MET A 73 -1.99 4.78 -33.31
N TYR A 74 -2.08 5.89 -34.03
CA TYR A 74 -2.55 5.90 -35.41
C TYR A 74 -1.69 5.02 -36.32
N GLU A 75 -0.36 5.14 -36.21
CA GLU A 75 0.58 4.31 -36.99
C GLU A 75 0.41 2.81 -36.71
N LYS A 76 0.12 2.43 -35.46
CA LYS A 76 -0.11 1.02 -35.09
C LYS A 76 -1.46 0.50 -35.54
N VAL A 77 -2.50 1.34 -35.50
CA VAL A 77 -3.83 0.99 -36.01
C VAL A 77 -3.80 0.81 -37.53
N SER A 78 -3.10 1.68 -38.26
CA SER A 78 -3.03 1.62 -39.72
C SER A 78 -2.26 0.41 -40.25
N THR A 79 -1.31 -0.11 -39.46
CA THR A 79 -0.49 -1.29 -39.82
C THR A 79 -1.10 -2.62 -39.40
N MET A 80 -2.11 -2.61 -38.52
CA MET A 80 -2.74 -3.83 -37.98
C MET A 80 -3.78 -4.43 -38.94
N THR A 81 -3.76 -5.75 -39.10
CA THR A 81 -4.78 -6.48 -39.85
C THR A 81 -6.00 -6.78 -38.96
N LEU A 82 -7.16 -7.02 -39.57
CA LEU A 82 -8.39 -7.33 -38.83
C LEU A 82 -8.25 -8.64 -38.04
N GLU A 83 -7.68 -9.68 -38.65
CA GLU A 83 -7.48 -10.99 -38.02
C GLU A 83 -6.57 -10.90 -36.79
N GLU A 84 -5.47 -10.15 -36.92
CA GLU A 84 -4.58 -9.90 -35.78
C GLU A 84 -5.31 -9.17 -34.66
N GLY A 85 -6.13 -8.16 -35.02
CA GLY A 85 -6.94 -7.42 -34.06
C GLY A 85 -7.93 -8.31 -33.30
N LEU A 86 -8.68 -9.17 -34.01
CA LEU A 86 -9.63 -10.10 -33.41
C LEU A 86 -8.95 -11.11 -32.48
N GLN A 87 -7.78 -11.63 -32.87
CA GLN A 87 -7.03 -12.57 -32.02
C GLN A 87 -6.57 -11.89 -30.72
N ILE A 88 -6.03 -10.68 -30.80
CA ILE A 88 -5.61 -9.91 -29.62
C ILE A 88 -6.80 -9.67 -28.68
N LEU A 89 -7.96 -9.32 -29.22
CA LEU A 89 -9.17 -9.11 -28.42
C LEU A 89 -9.66 -10.41 -27.77
N ALA A 90 -9.63 -11.53 -28.49
CA ALA A 90 -10.01 -12.84 -27.94
C ALA A 90 -9.08 -13.25 -26.78
N ASP A 91 -7.77 -13.11 -26.97
CA ASP A 91 -6.77 -13.39 -25.95
C ASP A 91 -6.93 -12.47 -24.72
N ALA A 92 -7.27 -11.20 -24.95
CA ALA A 92 -7.52 -10.23 -23.88
C ALA A 92 -8.76 -10.58 -23.05
N VAL A 93 -9.85 -11.05 -23.68
CA VAL A 93 -11.05 -11.50 -22.96
C VAL A 93 -10.73 -12.71 -22.09
N GLU A 94 -10.02 -13.70 -22.62
CA GLU A 94 -9.61 -14.87 -21.84
C GLU A 94 -8.68 -14.48 -20.68
N TYR A 95 -7.73 -13.59 -20.93
CA TYR A 95 -6.75 -13.18 -19.93
C TYR A 95 -7.39 -12.33 -18.81
N HIS A 96 -8.33 -11.43 -19.12
CA HIS A 96 -8.92 -10.48 -18.17
C HIS A 96 -10.31 -10.86 -17.62
N ASP A 97 -10.83 -12.06 -17.89
CA ASP A 97 -12.17 -12.48 -17.45
C ASP A 97 -12.37 -12.35 -15.92
N ASP A 98 -11.39 -12.80 -15.15
CA ASP A 98 -11.37 -12.78 -13.67
C ASP A 98 -10.82 -11.47 -13.07
N ASP A 99 -10.42 -10.52 -13.90
CA ASP A 99 -9.84 -9.24 -13.48
C ASP A 99 -10.92 -8.24 -13.06
N VAL A 100 -10.80 -7.73 -11.83
CA VAL A 100 -11.72 -6.77 -11.23
C VAL A 100 -11.36 -5.33 -11.60
N ASN A 101 -10.09 -5.07 -11.92
CA ASN A 101 -9.61 -3.75 -12.30
C ASN A 101 -9.86 -3.45 -13.78
N PHE A 102 -10.12 -4.46 -14.61
CA PHE A 102 -10.44 -4.25 -16.02
C PHE A 102 -11.80 -3.54 -16.16
N PRO A 103 -11.90 -2.44 -16.94
CA PRO A 103 -13.14 -1.68 -17.06
C PRO A 103 -14.28 -2.53 -17.65
N ALA A 104 -15.39 -2.65 -16.91
CA ALA A 104 -16.54 -3.47 -17.34
C ALA A 104 -17.15 -2.99 -18.67
N GLN A 105 -17.22 -1.69 -18.91
CA GLN A 105 -17.72 -1.12 -20.16
C GLN A 105 -16.84 -1.51 -21.37
N THR A 106 -15.52 -1.47 -21.19
CA THR A 106 -14.56 -1.93 -22.21
C THR A 106 -14.70 -3.42 -22.47
N MET A 107 -14.89 -4.23 -21.42
CA MET A 107 -15.09 -5.67 -21.60
C MET A 107 -16.35 -5.97 -22.41
N THR A 108 -17.48 -5.35 -22.06
CA THR A 108 -18.74 -5.50 -22.81
C THR A 108 -18.58 -5.10 -24.27
N LYS A 109 -17.86 -4.00 -24.53
CA LYS A 109 -17.56 -3.55 -25.88
C LYS A 109 -16.71 -4.56 -26.66
N ILE A 110 -15.63 -5.07 -26.07
CA ILE A 110 -14.77 -6.08 -26.72
C ILE A 110 -15.57 -7.34 -27.04
N THR A 111 -16.41 -7.81 -26.11
CA THR A 111 -17.25 -8.99 -26.35
C THR A 111 -18.28 -8.75 -27.46
N GLY A 112 -18.85 -7.54 -27.54
CA GLY A 112 -19.76 -7.16 -28.64
C GLY A 112 -19.05 -7.12 -29.99
N LEU A 113 -17.84 -6.55 -30.03
CA LEU A 113 -17.01 -6.52 -31.24
C LEU A 113 -16.66 -7.94 -31.73
N LEU A 114 -16.29 -8.85 -30.82
CA LEU A 114 -16.02 -10.25 -31.15
C LEU A 114 -17.27 -11.02 -31.61
N ALA A 115 -18.45 -10.67 -31.07
CA ALA A 115 -19.73 -11.22 -31.50
C ALA A 115 -20.21 -10.69 -32.86
N GLY A 116 -19.53 -9.68 -33.43
CA GLY A 116 -19.91 -9.06 -34.68
C GLY A 116 -21.05 -8.03 -34.55
N GLU A 117 -21.33 -7.53 -33.34
CA GLU A 117 -22.33 -6.48 -33.15
C GLU A 117 -22.02 -5.27 -34.04
N CYS A 118 -23.04 -4.74 -34.73
CA CYS A 118 -22.97 -3.62 -35.68
C CYS A 118 -22.14 -3.86 -36.96
N ARG A 119 -21.54 -5.05 -37.16
CA ARG A 119 -20.76 -5.36 -38.38
C ARG A 119 -21.59 -5.31 -39.65
N ASP A 120 -22.86 -5.74 -39.58
CA ASP A 120 -23.77 -5.74 -40.73
C ASP A 120 -24.26 -4.33 -41.11
N GLN A 121 -24.18 -3.36 -40.19
CA GLN A 121 -24.63 -1.98 -40.40
C GLN A 121 -23.50 -1.04 -40.83
N ASP A 122 -22.31 -1.17 -40.23
CA ASP A 122 -21.11 -0.39 -40.54
C ASP A 122 -19.85 -1.28 -40.50
N PRO A 123 -19.51 -1.98 -41.61
CA PRO A 123 -18.38 -2.90 -41.66
C PRO A 123 -17.04 -2.19 -41.46
N GLU A 124 -16.85 -1.03 -42.10
CA GLU A 124 -15.61 -0.25 -41.99
C GLU A 124 -15.43 0.30 -40.57
N GLY A 125 -16.53 0.71 -39.93
CA GLY A 125 -16.49 1.18 -38.56
C GLY A 125 -16.23 0.07 -37.55
N HIS A 126 -16.79 -1.12 -37.74
CA HIS A 126 -16.51 -2.29 -36.90
C HIS A 126 -15.03 -2.69 -37.00
N ASP A 127 -14.51 -2.81 -38.22
CA ASP A 127 -13.11 -3.18 -38.46
C ASP A 127 -12.14 -2.17 -37.82
N LEU A 128 -12.46 -0.88 -37.92
CA LEU A 128 -11.66 0.17 -37.29
C LEU A 128 -11.71 0.10 -35.76
N ASP A 129 -12.88 -0.12 -35.17
CA ASP A 129 -13.05 -0.20 -33.72
C ASP A 129 -12.32 -1.42 -33.14
N VAL A 130 -12.33 -2.56 -33.84
CA VAL A 130 -11.52 -3.75 -33.51
C VAL A 130 -10.05 -3.40 -33.49
N LYS A 131 -9.53 -2.76 -34.55
CA LYS A 131 -8.11 -2.39 -34.64
C LYS A 131 -7.70 -1.38 -33.57
N ILE A 132 -8.57 -0.42 -33.23
CA ILE A 132 -8.30 0.57 -32.18
C ILE A 132 -8.17 -0.12 -30.82
N GLU A 133 -9.14 -0.94 -30.42
CA GLU A 133 -9.12 -1.61 -29.11
C GLU A 133 -7.95 -2.61 -29.02
N ALA A 134 -7.70 -3.37 -30.09
CA ALA A 134 -6.57 -4.29 -30.17
C ALA A 134 -5.22 -3.55 -30.09
N ALA A 135 -5.07 -2.43 -30.80
CA ALA A 135 -3.85 -1.62 -30.74
C ALA A 135 -3.65 -1.03 -29.34
N LEU A 136 -4.71 -0.58 -28.67
CA LEU A 136 -4.67 -0.08 -27.30
C LEU A 136 -4.18 -1.14 -26.31
N ILE A 137 -4.65 -2.39 -26.43
CA ILE A 137 -4.25 -3.48 -25.54
C ILE A 137 -2.83 -3.96 -25.84
N LYS A 138 -2.46 -4.07 -27.12
CA LYS A 138 -1.15 -4.59 -27.52
C LYS A 138 -0.03 -3.58 -27.30
N TYR A 139 -0.24 -2.33 -27.73
CA TYR A 139 0.82 -1.29 -27.74
C TYR A 139 0.72 -0.30 -26.60
N HIS A 140 -0.36 -0.32 -25.82
CA HIS A 140 -0.52 0.50 -24.62
C HIS A 140 -1.14 -0.28 -23.46
N SER A 141 -1.34 0.36 -22.31
CA SER A 141 -1.92 -0.32 -21.16
C SER A 141 -3.44 -0.42 -21.33
N PRO A 142 -4.08 -1.57 -21.07
CA PRO A 142 -5.54 -1.67 -21.09
C PRO A 142 -6.19 -0.78 -20.02
N TYR A 143 -5.50 -0.56 -18.90
CA TYR A 143 -6.00 0.25 -17.78
C TYR A 143 -5.90 1.76 -18.04
N PRO A 144 -7.04 2.49 -18.04
CA PRO A 144 -7.04 3.95 -18.19
C PRO A 144 -6.16 4.69 -17.18
N GLU A 145 -6.06 4.17 -15.96
CA GLU A 145 -5.27 4.75 -14.86
C GLU A 145 -3.79 4.79 -15.19
N VAL A 146 -3.27 3.74 -15.82
CA VAL A 146 -1.87 3.64 -16.24
C VAL A 146 -1.64 4.46 -17.52
N ARG A 147 -2.59 4.46 -18.46
CA ARG A 147 -2.52 5.30 -19.67
C ARG A 147 -2.48 6.80 -19.37
N ALA A 148 -3.11 7.22 -18.27
CA ALA A 148 -3.11 8.61 -17.81
C ALA A 148 -1.69 9.20 -17.59
N ILE A 149 -0.75 8.34 -17.21
CA ILE A 149 0.55 8.71 -16.66
C ILE A 149 1.74 8.15 -17.43
N CYS A 150 1.55 7.08 -18.22
CA CYS A 150 2.61 6.41 -18.94
C CYS A 150 2.47 6.63 -20.44
N ASP A 151 3.55 7.02 -21.11
CA ASP A 151 3.59 6.99 -22.58
C ASP A 151 3.86 5.56 -23.11
N PRO A 152 3.36 5.21 -24.31
CA PRO A 152 3.59 3.91 -24.95
C PRO A 152 4.93 3.80 -25.69
N PHE A 153 5.79 4.81 -25.58
CA PHE A 153 7.12 4.82 -26.17
C PHE A 153 8.16 5.31 -25.15
N ASP A 154 9.44 5.11 -25.47
CA ASP A 154 10.56 5.51 -24.62
C ASP A 154 11.77 5.94 -25.46
N ASP A 155 12.51 6.92 -24.94
CA ASP A 155 13.79 7.36 -25.46
C ASP A 155 14.94 6.89 -24.53
N PRO A 156 15.74 5.89 -24.97
CA PRO A 156 16.87 5.36 -24.20
C PRO A 156 18.07 6.30 -24.07
N THR A 157 18.11 7.40 -24.83
CA THR A 157 19.23 8.35 -24.83
C THR A 157 19.16 9.37 -23.69
N ILE A 158 17.97 9.53 -23.09
CA ILE A 158 17.76 10.45 -21.97
C ILE A 158 18.61 9.98 -20.77
N PRO A 159 19.48 10.85 -20.22
CA PRO A 159 20.31 10.49 -19.07
C PRO A 159 19.44 10.21 -17.85
N VAL A 160 19.81 9.17 -17.08
CA VAL A 160 19.08 8.77 -15.86
C VAL A 160 20.03 8.77 -14.67
N GLU A 161 21.15 8.05 -14.80
CA GLU A 161 22.13 7.90 -13.73
C GLU A 161 23.23 8.95 -13.86
N THR A 162 23.06 10.04 -13.12
CA THR A 162 23.97 11.20 -13.17
C THR A 162 24.52 11.50 -11.78
N ILE A 163 25.72 12.10 -11.70
CA ILE A 163 26.33 12.46 -10.40
C ILE A 163 25.38 13.37 -9.62
N ARG A 164 24.76 14.33 -10.31
CA ARG A 164 23.80 15.24 -9.71
C ARG A 164 22.58 14.54 -9.12
N ALA A 165 22.07 13.49 -9.76
CA ALA A 165 20.97 12.70 -9.23
C ALA A 165 21.39 12.01 -7.91
N TYR A 166 22.56 11.39 -7.86
CA TYR A 166 23.07 10.77 -6.63
C TYR A 166 23.31 11.78 -5.49
N VAL A 167 23.83 12.96 -5.79
CA VAL A 167 24.07 14.01 -4.79
C VAL A 167 22.75 14.51 -4.21
N LEU A 168 21.78 14.88 -5.06
CA LEU A 168 20.46 15.31 -4.61
C LEU A 168 19.72 14.20 -3.87
N GLY A 169 19.77 12.97 -4.38
CA GLY A 169 19.18 11.81 -3.73
C GLY A 169 19.77 11.55 -2.35
N THR A 170 21.10 11.58 -2.21
CA THR A 170 21.77 11.41 -0.92
C THR A 170 21.31 12.46 0.10
N ILE A 171 21.26 13.74 -0.29
CA ILE A 171 20.80 14.83 0.58
C ILE A 171 19.35 14.61 1.03
N TRP A 172 18.45 14.35 0.08
CA TRP A 172 17.02 14.19 0.39
C TRP A 172 16.71 12.89 1.12
N VAL A 173 17.49 11.83 0.91
CA VAL A 173 17.44 10.60 1.72
C VAL A 173 17.80 10.93 3.16
N CYS A 174 18.94 11.59 3.41
CA CYS A 174 19.33 11.95 4.78
C CYS A 174 18.29 12.84 5.47
N ILE A 175 17.77 13.86 4.78
CA ILE A 175 16.73 14.75 5.33
C ILE A 175 15.44 13.96 5.59
N GLY A 176 14.97 13.20 4.60
CA GLY A 176 13.72 12.44 4.68
C GLY A 176 13.76 11.40 5.80
N SER A 177 14.81 10.58 5.85
CA SER A 177 14.99 9.56 6.89
C SER A 177 15.08 10.19 8.28
N PHE A 178 15.82 11.30 8.44
CA PHE A 178 15.94 11.98 9.73
C PHE A 178 14.59 12.52 10.21
N VAL A 179 13.92 13.34 9.38
CA VAL A 179 12.67 13.98 9.77
C VAL A 179 11.59 12.94 10.06
N ASN A 180 11.43 11.95 9.18
CA ASN A 180 10.40 10.94 9.35
C ASN A 180 10.67 10.02 10.54
N THR A 181 11.93 9.71 10.86
CA THR A 181 12.26 8.90 12.04
C THR A 181 12.04 9.69 13.33
N PHE A 182 12.45 10.96 13.36
CA PHE A 182 12.30 11.82 14.52
C PHE A 182 10.82 12.02 14.89
N PHE A 183 9.97 12.34 13.90
CA PHE A 183 8.55 12.65 14.15
C PHE A 183 7.61 11.42 14.13
N ASN A 184 8.10 10.22 13.83
CA ASN A 184 7.26 9.01 13.83
C ASN A 184 6.60 8.79 15.20
N GLN A 185 7.37 8.98 16.29
CA GLN A 185 6.91 8.70 17.65
C GLN A 185 5.94 9.73 18.21
N ARG A 186 5.72 10.83 17.49
CA ARG A 186 4.81 11.90 17.90
C ARG A 186 3.36 11.57 17.53
N GLN A 187 2.40 12.05 18.32
CA GLN A 187 0.98 11.95 18.00
C GLN A 187 0.29 13.32 17.89
N PRO A 188 -0.33 13.63 16.73
CA PRO A 188 -0.30 12.88 15.47
C PRO A 188 1.10 12.88 14.84
N SER A 189 1.43 11.82 14.11
CA SER A 189 2.74 11.66 13.45
C SER A 189 2.88 12.63 12.28
N LEU A 190 4.02 13.31 12.17
CA LEU A 190 4.36 14.11 11.00
C LEU A 190 5.26 13.26 10.08
N ARG A 191 4.81 13.02 8.85
CA ARG A 191 5.59 12.28 7.84
C ARG A 191 5.64 13.09 6.54
N ILE A 192 6.85 13.34 6.07
CA ILE A 192 7.11 13.86 4.73
C ILE A 192 7.00 12.69 3.74
N GLN A 193 5.96 12.72 2.91
CA GLN A 193 5.76 11.73 1.84
C GLN A 193 6.66 12.02 0.63
N SER A 194 6.89 11.01 -0.21
CA SER A 194 7.71 11.12 -1.42
C SER A 194 7.18 12.18 -2.41
N THR A 195 5.87 12.40 -2.47
CA THR A 195 5.24 13.46 -3.28
C THR A 195 5.71 14.86 -2.88
N VAL A 196 5.87 15.13 -1.58
CA VAL A 196 6.35 16.41 -1.05
C VAL A 196 7.82 16.60 -1.40
N ILE A 197 8.62 15.55 -1.23
CA ILE A 197 10.05 15.61 -1.53
C ILE A 197 10.26 15.79 -3.03
N GLN A 198 9.48 15.13 -3.87
CA GLN A 198 9.52 15.29 -5.33
C GLN A 198 9.22 16.73 -5.77
N LEU A 199 8.28 17.40 -5.09
CA LEU A 199 7.99 18.80 -5.34
C LEU A 199 9.16 19.73 -4.95
N LEU A 200 9.83 19.45 -3.83
CA LEU A 200 11.03 20.19 -3.41
C LEU A 200 12.25 19.87 -4.28
N LEU A 201 12.29 18.67 -4.84
CA LEU A 201 13.35 18.20 -5.71
C LEU A 201 13.33 18.91 -7.07
N TYR A 202 12.14 19.24 -7.60
CA TYR A 202 12.02 19.94 -8.89
C TYR A 202 12.81 21.26 -8.96
N PRO A 203 12.65 22.24 -8.04
CA PRO A 203 13.45 23.45 -8.06
C PRO A 203 14.94 23.17 -7.79
N CYS A 204 15.28 22.20 -6.92
CA CYS A 204 16.67 21.79 -6.71
C CYS A 204 17.31 21.26 -8.00
N GLY A 205 16.60 20.41 -8.75
CA GLY A 205 17.05 19.89 -10.04
C GLY A 205 17.28 21.00 -11.07
N LYS A 206 16.36 21.98 -11.13
CA LYS A 206 16.49 23.17 -11.99
C LYS A 206 17.66 24.08 -11.60
N VAL A 207 18.04 24.13 -10.33
CA VAL A 207 19.24 24.87 -9.87
C VAL A 207 20.50 24.14 -10.30
N VAL A 208 20.54 22.82 -10.09
CA VAL A 208 21.66 21.95 -10.43
C VAL A 208 21.88 21.86 -11.95
N GLU A 209 20.84 22.04 -12.76
CA GLU A 209 20.93 22.22 -14.21
C GLU A 209 21.83 23.39 -14.61
N ARG A 210 22.05 24.38 -13.73
CA ARG A 210 22.93 25.54 -13.97
C ARG A 210 24.38 25.31 -13.56
N LEU A 211 24.73 24.14 -12.99
CA LEU A 211 26.12 23.84 -12.61
C LEU A 211 27.04 23.73 -13.84
N PRO A 212 28.33 24.09 -13.71
CA PRO A 212 29.28 23.91 -14.81
C PRO A 212 29.42 22.42 -15.17
N ASN A 213 29.54 22.14 -16.47
CA ASN A 213 29.78 20.80 -16.97
C ASN A 213 31.26 20.43 -16.83
N TRP A 214 31.64 20.01 -15.61
CA TRP A 214 32.93 19.41 -15.36
C TRP A 214 32.84 17.92 -15.68
N SER A 215 33.79 17.42 -16.46
CA SER A 215 33.84 16.01 -16.80
C SER A 215 35.17 15.42 -16.38
N PHE A 216 35.13 14.30 -15.67
CA PHE A 216 36.32 13.50 -15.37
C PHE A 216 36.17 12.11 -16.00
N THR A 217 37.29 11.58 -16.46
CA THR A 217 37.33 10.24 -17.04
C THR A 217 37.79 9.27 -15.96
N PHE A 218 36.94 8.31 -15.60
CA PHE A 218 37.27 7.28 -14.63
C PHE A 218 37.02 5.90 -15.26
N ARG A 219 38.04 5.03 -15.26
CA ARG A 219 38.00 3.69 -15.88
C ARG A 219 37.46 3.69 -17.32
N GLY A 220 37.87 4.66 -18.13
CA GLY A 220 37.47 4.77 -19.55
C GLY A 220 36.08 5.35 -19.80
N ASN A 221 35.26 5.57 -18.78
CA ASN A 221 33.97 6.24 -18.90
C ASN A 221 34.09 7.71 -18.52
N ARG A 222 33.50 8.60 -19.33
CA ARG A 222 33.42 10.04 -19.05
C ARG A 222 32.21 10.31 -18.17
N TYR A 223 32.44 10.78 -16.95
CA TYR A 223 31.39 11.20 -16.04
C TYR A 223 31.30 12.72 -16.04
N CYS A 224 30.15 13.24 -16.46
CA CYS A 224 29.86 14.67 -16.47
C CYS A 224 29.01 15.04 -15.25
N THR A 225 29.37 16.13 -14.58
CA THR A 225 28.58 16.69 -13.47
C THR A 225 27.23 17.23 -13.96
N ASN A 226 27.20 17.80 -15.17
CA ASN A 226 26.00 18.33 -15.80
C ASN A 226 25.86 17.85 -17.26
N PRO A 227 25.08 16.79 -17.53
CA PRO A 227 24.90 16.24 -18.87
C PRO A 227 23.88 16.99 -19.74
N GLY A 228 23.16 17.98 -19.20
CA GLY A 228 22.12 18.71 -19.94
C GLY A 228 20.94 19.13 -19.05
N PRO A 229 19.77 19.44 -19.64
CA PRO A 229 18.58 19.84 -18.88
C PRO A 229 18.17 18.81 -17.82
N TRP A 230 17.54 19.25 -16.73
CA TRP A 230 17.02 18.33 -15.71
C TRP A 230 15.82 17.55 -16.27
N THR A 231 15.95 16.21 -16.31
CA THR A 231 14.99 15.34 -17.00
C THR A 231 13.99 14.68 -16.06
N HIS A 232 12.84 14.26 -16.60
CA HIS A 232 11.83 13.54 -15.83
C HIS A 232 12.34 12.17 -15.31
N LYS A 233 13.27 11.52 -16.03
CA LYS A 233 13.87 10.24 -15.62
C LYS A 233 14.87 10.42 -14.47
N GLU A 234 15.71 11.45 -14.51
CA GLU A 234 16.60 11.77 -13.37
C GLU A 234 15.79 12.07 -12.11
N GLN A 235 14.73 12.87 -12.24
CA GLN A 235 13.86 13.15 -11.11
C GLN A 235 13.19 11.89 -10.57
N MET A 236 12.71 10.99 -11.43
CA MET A 236 12.15 9.72 -10.98
C MET A 236 13.18 8.83 -10.28
N LEU A 237 14.42 8.76 -10.76
CA LEU A 237 15.48 7.99 -10.10
C LEU A 237 15.71 8.51 -8.68
N VAL A 238 15.84 9.82 -8.51
CA VAL A 238 15.98 10.41 -7.18
C VAL A 238 14.72 10.19 -6.33
N THR A 239 13.53 10.27 -6.92
CA THR A 239 12.27 9.99 -6.21
C THR A 239 12.23 8.55 -5.72
N THR A 240 12.69 7.56 -6.51
CA THR A 240 12.81 6.15 -6.05
C THR A 240 13.81 5.98 -4.92
N MET A 241 14.96 6.68 -4.95
CA MET A 241 15.93 6.65 -3.85
C MET A 241 15.30 7.16 -2.55
N VAL A 242 14.56 8.25 -2.64
CA VAL A 242 13.89 8.85 -1.49
C VAL A 242 12.73 7.98 -1.04
N ASN A 243 11.94 7.39 -1.94
CA ASN A 243 10.75 6.64 -1.57
C ASN A 243 11.10 5.43 -0.70
N ILE A 244 12.11 4.63 -1.09
CA ILE A 244 12.55 3.47 -0.30
C ILE A 244 13.20 3.87 1.04
N ALA A 245 13.90 5.00 1.10
CA ALA A 245 14.77 5.33 2.23
C ALA A 245 14.20 6.41 3.17
N ALA A 246 13.30 7.27 2.70
CA ALA A 246 12.70 8.33 3.52
C ALA A 246 11.72 7.75 4.55
N GLY A 247 11.30 6.49 4.42
CA GLY A 247 10.59 5.79 5.48
C GLY A 247 11.43 5.73 6.78
N SER A 248 10.76 5.79 7.93
CA SER A 248 11.38 5.39 9.20
C SER A 248 11.61 3.88 9.18
N SER A 249 12.79 3.40 9.59
CA SER A 249 12.96 1.95 9.82
C SER A 249 12.04 1.52 10.97
N ASN A 250 11.13 0.59 10.68
CA ASN A 250 10.22 0.03 11.69
C ASN A 250 11.01 -0.57 12.87
N PHE A 251 12.22 -1.10 12.62
CA PHE A 251 13.12 -1.62 13.66
C PHE A 251 13.44 -0.58 14.73
N MET A 252 13.49 0.72 14.41
CA MET A 252 13.71 1.77 15.40
C MET A 252 12.60 1.84 16.45
N GLY A 253 11.36 1.47 16.10
CA GLY A 253 10.27 1.34 17.07
C GLY A 253 10.54 0.20 18.06
N TYR A 254 11.09 -0.91 17.59
CA TYR A 254 11.49 -2.04 18.45
C TYR A 254 12.66 -1.65 19.34
N VAL A 255 13.65 -0.93 18.82
CA VAL A 255 14.77 -0.40 19.63
C VAL A 255 14.23 0.41 20.80
N LEU A 256 13.28 1.32 20.58
CA LEU A 256 12.66 2.11 21.65
C LEU A 256 11.92 1.23 22.67
N THR A 257 11.15 0.24 22.23
CA THR A 257 10.47 -0.71 23.12
C THR A 257 11.48 -1.54 23.94
N MET A 258 12.62 -1.86 23.35
CA MET A 258 13.65 -2.66 24.00
C MET A 258 14.47 -1.82 25.01
N THR A 259 14.85 -0.59 24.68
CA THR A 259 15.81 0.20 25.47
C THR A 259 15.17 1.05 26.58
N LEU A 260 13.96 1.57 26.37
CA LEU A 260 13.35 2.49 27.33
C LEU A 260 12.86 1.77 28.59
N ASP A 261 13.13 2.36 29.75
CA ASP A 261 12.74 1.85 31.07
C ASP A 261 11.20 1.78 31.24
N THR A 262 10.44 2.61 30.52
CA THR A 262 8.96 2.55 30.47
C THR A 262 8.43 1.25 29.85
N PHE A 263 9.26 0.54 29.09
CA PHE A 263 8.95 -0.73 28.44
C PHE A 263 9.80 -1.87 29.05
N PHE A 264 10.80 -2.39 28.31
CA PHE A 264 11.65 -3.49 28.79
C PHE A 264 12.98 -3.03 29.43
N GLY A 265 13.45 -1.80 29.20
CA GLY A 265 14.61 -1.22 29.90
C GLY A 265 15.96 -1.94 29.70
N MET A 266 16.21 -2.53 28.54
CA MET A 266 17.45 -3.29 28.30
C MET A 266 18.65 -2.39 28.00
N LYS A 267 19.70 -2.51 28.82
CA LYS A 267 20.88 -1.62 28.80
C LYS A 267 22.07 -2.11 27.97
N TYR A 268 22.08 -3.36 27.51
CA TYR A 268 23.20 -3.94 26.74
C TYR A 268 23.13 -3.66 25.23
N LEU A 269 22.09 -2.99 24.77
CA LEU A 269 21.86 -2.68 23.37
C LEU A 269 22.68 -1.46 22.96
N ASN A 270 23.82 -1.70 22.30
CA ASN A 270 24.70 -0.65 21.81
C ASN A 270 24.50 -0.42 20.30
N PHE A 271 25.16 0.62 19.77
CA PHE A 271 25.15 0.95 18.34
C PHE A 271 25.46 -0.25 17.44
N GLY A 272 26.39 -1.13 17.85
CA GLY A 272 26.77 -2.31 17.07
C GLY A 272 25.60 -3.28 16.85
N PHE A 273 24.83 -3.58 17.91
CA PHE A 273 23.64 -4.43 17.80
C PHE A 273 22.58 -3.79 16.91
N ILE A 274 22.29 -2.51 17.16
CA ILE A 274 21.27 -1.76 16.41
C ILE A 274 21.65 -1.73 14.92
N PHE A 275 22.92 -1.49 14.60
CA PHE A 275 23.41 -1.48 13.23
C PHE A 275 23.29 -2.85 12.55
N LEU A 276 23.78 -3.92 13.19
CA LEU A 276 23.73 -5.28 12.63
C LEU A 276 22.28 -5.70 12.32
N MET A 277 21.37 -5.44 13.25
CA MET A 277 19.96 -5.84 13.13
C MET A 277 19.19 -4.95 12.16
N ASN A 278 19.39 -3.63 12.19
CA ASN A 278 18.75 -2.70 11.25
C ASN A 278 19.23 -2.97 9.80
N PHE A 279 20.54 -3.13 9.62
CA PHE A 279 21.13 -3.48 8.32
C PHE A 279 20.57 -4.81 7.81
N SER A 280 20.61 -5.85 8.65
CA SER A 280 20.05 -7.15 8.28
C SER A 280 18.61 -7.01 7.81
N THR A 281 17.73 -6.44 8.64
CA THR A 281 16.28 -6.46 8.39
C THR A 281 15.84 -5.59 7.20
N LEU A 282 16.54 -4.49 6.91
CA LEU A 282 16.28 -3.67 5.72
C LEU A 282 16.75 -4.35 4.42
N PHE A 283 17.98 -4.89 4.40
CA PHE A 283 18.53 -5.53 3.20
C PHE A 283 17.97 -6.92 2.93
N PHE A 284 17.38 -7.56 3.93
CA PHE A 284 16.73 -8.86 3.76
C PHE A 284 15.53 -8.77 2.80
N GLY A 285 14.70 -7.73 2.94
CA GLY A 285 13.55 -7.48 2.05
C GLY A 285 13.96 -7.28 0.59
N PHE A 286 15.10 -6.60 0.34
CA PHE A 286 15.67 -6.46 -1.01
C PHE A 286 15.98 -7.81 -1.64
N GLY A 287 16.61 -8.71 -0.88
CA GLY A 287 16.96 -10.05 -1.35
C GLY A 287 15.74 -10.85 -1.82
N LEU A 288 14.66 -10.82 -1.04
CA LEU A 288 13.41 -11.51 -1.39
C LEU A 288 12.67 -10.84 -2.54
N ALA A 289 12.62 -9.52 -2.56
CA ALA A 289 11.92 -8.80 -3.61
C ALA A 289 12.48 -9.10 -5.00
N GLY A 290 13.79 -9.34 -5.12
CA GLY A 290 14.43 -9.79 -6.35
C GLY A 290 13.82 -11.05 -6.95
N LEU A 291 13.41 -12.01 -6.11
CA LEU A 291 12.77 -13.27 -6.51
C LEU A 291 11.33 -13.06 -6.99
N LEU A 292 10.65 -12.03 -6.47
CA LEU A 292 9.21 -11.79 -6.70
C LEU A 292 8.89 -10.91 -7.90
N ARG A 293 9.90 -10.23 -8.48
CA ARG A 293 9.72 -9.28 -9.59
C ARG A 293 8.87 -9.85 -10.73
N LYS A 294 9.08 -11.12 -11.06
CA LYS A 294 8.37 -11.80 -12.16
C LYS A 294 6.89 -12.01 -11.93
N TRP A 295 6.48 -12.12 -10.66
CA TRP A 295 5.13 -12.49 -10.29
C TRP A 295 4.26 -11.27 -10.05
N VAL A 296 4.87 -10.15 -9.68
CA VAL A 296 4.13 -8.99 -9.20
C VAL A 296 4.43 -7.72 -10.01
N ILE A 297 5.49 -7.68 -10.83
CA ILE A 297 5.83 -6.51 -11.65
C ILE A 297 5.38 -6.68 -13.10
N TYR A 298 5.78 -7.76 -13.76
CA TYR A 298 5.55 -7.93 -15.19
C TYR A 298 4.10 -8.27 -15.57
N PRO A 299 3.32 -9.04 -14.79
CA PRO A 299 1.93 -9.32 -15.16
C PRO A 299 1.11 -8.05 -15.30
N VAL A 300 0.37 -7.94 -16.40
CA VAL A 300 -0.45 -6.76 -16.73
C VAL A 300 -1.50 -6.48 -15.64
N LYS A 301 -2.08 -7.52 -15.02
CA LYS A 301 -3.06 -7.41 -13.91
C LYS A 301 -2.53 -6.71 -12.66
N ALA A 302 -1.21 -6.69 -12.47
CA ALA A 302 -0.58 -6.02 -11.36
C ALA A 302 -0.43 -4.51 -11.65
N VAL A 303 -1.47 -3.75 -11.34
CA VAL A 303 -1.57 -2.31 -11.67
C VAL A 303 -0.72 -1.44 -10.74
N TRP A 304 -0.63 -1.79 -9.45
CA TRP A 304 0.01 -0.99 -8.39
C TRP A 304 -0.57 0.44 -8.29
N PRO A 305 -1.80 0.60 -7.79
CA PRO A 305 -2.47 1.91 -7.76
C PRO A 305 -1.74 2.96 -6.92
N THR A 306 -1.01 2.54 -5.87
CA THR A 306 -0.36 3.44 -4.90
C THR A 306 0.79 4.28 -5.46
N ILE A 307 1.43 3.83 -6.55
CA ILE A 307 2.55 4.56 -7.20
C ILE A 307 2.11 5.55 -8.29
N LEU A 308 0.86 5.45 -8.76
CA LEU A 308 0.33 6.25 -9.87
C LEU A 308 0.34 7.77 -9.57
N PRO A 309 0.02 8.24 -8.34
CA PRO A 309 0.10 9.67 -8.02
C PRO A 309 1.49 10.26 -8.16
N THR A 310 2.53 9.54 -7.73
CA THR A 310 3.93 9.98 -7.81
C THR A 310 4.39 10.11 -9.26
N LEU A 311 3.97 9.19 -10.13
CA LEU A 311 4.22 9.25 -11.57
C LEU A 311 3.47 10.41 -12.23
N ALA A 312 2.20 10.62 -11.86
CA ALA A 312 1.38 11.72 -12.35
C ALA A 312 2.00 13.09 -12.01
N LEU A 313 2.46 13.25 -10.76
CA LEU A 313 3.12 14.47 -10.29
C LEU A 313 4.43 14.72 -11.05
N ASN A 314 5.26 13.70 -11.25
CA ASN A 314 6.49 13.86 -12.02
C ASN A 314 6.23 14.39 -13.43
N ARG A 315 5.26 13.75 -14.11
CA ARG A 315 4.86 14.15 -15.47
C ARG A 315 4.37 15.60 -15.47
N ALA A 316 3.53 15.97 -14.52
CA ALA A 316 2.99 17.33 -14.43
C ALA A 316 4.07 18.41 -14.19
N LEU A 317 5.17 18.08 -13.50
CA LEU A 317 6.24 19.03 -13.18
C LEU A 317 7.26 19.22 -14.31
N LEU A 318 7.60 18.16 -15.06
CA LEU A 318 8.72 18.20 -16.02
C LEU A 318 8.32 18.09 -17.49
N LEU A 319 7.16 17.51 -17.80
CA LEU A 319 6.73 17.36 -19.19
C LEU A 319 5.79 18.51 -19.58
N PRO A 320 6.09 19.24 -20.67
CA PRO A 320 5.18 20.26 -21.17
C PRO A 320 3.90 19.60 -21.69
N GLU A 321 2.75 20.15 -21.35
CA GLU A 321 1.45 19.66 -21.79
C GLU A 321 0.82 20.67 -22.76
N ALA A 322 0.28 20.17 -23.88
CA ALA A 322 -0.55 20.97 -24.76
C ALA A 322 -1.85 21.37 -24.04
N LYS A 323 -2.35 22.58 -24.28
CA LYS A 323 -3.65 22.99 -23.75
C LYS A 323 -4.73 22.13 -24.41
N SER A 324 -5.43 21.35 -23.62
CA SER A 324 -6.63 20.60 -24.02
C SER A 324 -7.78 20.99 -23.10
N SER A 325 -8.94 21.27 -23.68
CA SER A 325 -10.20 21.31 -22.93
C SER A 325 -10.57 19.89 -22.55
N VAL A 326 -11.04 19.69 -21.32
CA VAL A 326 -11.53 18.40 -20.84
C VAL A 326 -12.79 18.67 -20.06
N ASN A 327 -13.95 18.26 -20.59
CA ASN A 327 -15.25 18.52 -19.97
C ASN A 327 -15.46 20.02 -19.66
N GLY A 328 -15.00 20.91 -20.55
CA GLY A 328 -15.08 22.37 -20.38
C GLY A 328 -13.97 23.00 -19.51
N TRP A 329 -13.07 22.21 -18.92
CA TRP A 329 -11.92 22.72 -18.16
C TRP A 329 -10.68 22.85 -19.04
N THR A 330 -10.07 24.05 -19.09
CA THR A 330 -8.88 24.33 -19.91
C THR A 330 -7.57 24.45 -19.10
N ILE A 331 -7.62 24.13 -17.80
CA ILE A 331 -6.48 24.26 -16.89
C ILE A 331 -5.44 23.16 -17.21
N THR A 332 -4.15 23.50 -17.19
CA THR A 332 -3.08 22.51 -17.37
C THR A 332 -2.83 21.75 -16.08
N ARG A 333 -2.29 20.51 -16.16
CA ARG A 333 -1.92 19.70 -14.97
C ARG A 333 -1.07 20.48 -13.97
N TYR A 334 -0.05 21.18 -14.47
CA TYR A 334 0.84 22.02 -13.67
C TYR A 334 0.09 23.10 -12.89
N LYS A 335 -0.75 23.91 -13.57
CA LYS A 335 -1.50 24.99 -12.91
C LYS A 335 -2.52 24.46 -11.91
N PHE A 336 -3.23 23.40 -12.27
CA PHE A 336 -4.20 22.76 -11.39
C PHE A 336 -3.56 22.30 -10.08
N PHE A 337 -2.41 21.63 -10.17
CA PHE A 337 -1.67 21.16 -9.01
C PHE A 337 -1.30 22.30 -8.04
N PHE A 338 -0.72 23.40 -8.53
CA PHE A 338 -0.32 24.52 -7.66
C PHE A 338 -1.51 25.27 -7.05
N VAL A 339 -2.62 25.42 -7.77
CA VAL A 339 -3.84 26.03 -7.23
C VAL A 339 -4.38 25.20 -6.06
N ILE A 340 -4.48 23.88 -6.24
CA ILE A 340 -4.94 22.96 -5.19
C ILE A 340 -3.97 22.95 -4.00
N LEU A 341 -2.66 22.94 -4.26
CA LEU A 341 -1.64 22.97 -3.21
C LEU A 341 -1.78 24.21 -2.33
N ILE A 342 -1.91 25.39 -2.94
CA ILE A 342 -2.04 26.65 -2.21
C ILE A 342 -3.37 26.70 -1.45
N ALA A 343 -4.47 26.28 -2.09
CA ALA A 343 -5.78 26.22 -1.44
C ALA A 343 -5.76 25.28 -0.23
N SER A 344 -5.16 24.11 -0.37
CA SER A 344 -5.01 23.13 0.71
C SER A 344 -4.11 23.64 1.83
N PHE A 345 -3.01 24.30 1.49
CA PHE A 345 -2.10 24.90 2.45
C PHE A 345 -2.82 25.86 3.39
N PHE A 346 -3.60 26.80 2.84
CA PHE A 346 -4.38 27.75 3.64
C PHE A 346 -5.56 27.09 4.35
N TYR A 347 -6.26 26.18 3.68
CA TYR A 347 -7.39 25.48 4.30
C TYR A 347 -6.95 24.71 5.53
N PHE A 348 -5.81 24.02 5.51
CA PHE A 348 -5.34 23.19 6.62
C PHE A 348 -5.04 23.96 7.92
N PHE A 349 -4.80 25.28 7.88
CA PHE A 349 -4.74 26.10 9.09
C PHE A 349 -6.04 26.09 9.89
N PHE A 350 -7.19 25.96 9.22
CA PHE A 350 -8.49 25.92 9.86
C PHE A 350 -8.69 24.66 10.69
N PRO A 351 -8.74 23.43 10.13
CA PRO A 351 -8.98 22.25 10.93
C PRO A 351 -7.83 21.92 11.90
N ASN A 352 -6.59 22.28 11.60
CA ASN A 352 -5.46 21.86 12.45
C ASN A 352 -5.18 22.83 13.61
N TYR A 353 -5.45 24.13 13.46
CA TYR A 353 -5.08 25.14 14.47
C TYR A 353 -6.20 26.10 14.85
N ILE A 354 -6.82 26.77 13.88
CA ILE A 354 -7.80 27.83 14.15
C ILE A 354 -9.11 27.23 14.69
N PHE A 355 -9.64 26.17 14.08
CA PHE A 355 -10.93 25.56 14.40
C PHE A 355 -10.83 24.01 14.40
N LYS A 356 -10.29 23.46 15.48
CA LYS A 356 -9.98 22.02 15.61
C LYS A 356 -11.20 21.10 15.48
N VAL A 357 -12.39 21.60 15.75
CA VAL A 357 -13.68 20.91 15.56
C VAL A 357 -13.83 20.37 14.14
N LEU A 358 -13.24 21.03 13.14
CA LEU A 358 -13.26 20.56 11.76
C LEU A 358 -12.37 19.32 11.52
N SER A 359 -11.33 19.09 12.34
CA SER A 359 -10.47 17.91 12.21
C SER A 359 -11.10 16.66 12.79
N THR A 360 -11.79 16.78 13.92
CA THR A 360 -12.60 15.69 14.50
C THR A 360 -13.98 16.21 14.86
N PHE A 361 -14.89 16.11 13.90
CA PHE A 361 -16.26 16.62 14.01
C PHE A 361 -17.15 15.62 14.75
N ASN A 362 -17.07 15.59 16.08
CA ASN A 362 -17.82 14.66 16.93
C ASN A 362 -19.06 15.29 17.59
N TRP A 363 -19.91 15.90 16.75
CA TRP A 363 -21.09 16.67 17.19
C TRP A 363 -22.05 15.90 18.09
N MET A 364 -22.22 14.59 17.88
CA MET A 364 -23.11 13.77 18.71
C MET A 364 -22.65 13.71 20.16
N THR A 365 -21.35 13.49 20.40
CA THR A 365 -20.83 13.51 21.77
C THR A 365 -20.90 14.88 22.42
N TRP A 366 -20.93 15.98 21.65
CA TRP A 366 -21.07 17.34 22.21
C TRP A 366 -22.48 17.66 22.68
N ILE A 367 -23.50 16.97 22.16
CA ILE A 367 -24.90 17.11 22.63
C ILE A 367 -25.02 16.63 24.08
N ALA A 368 -24.36 15.51 24.42
CA ALA A 368 -24.34 14.96 25.77
C ALA A 368 -22.92 14.48 26.17
N PRO A 369 -22.01 15.40 26.56
CA PRO A 369 -20.59 15.10 26.76
C PRO A 369 -20.28 14.07 27.86
N GLN A 370 -21.19 13.92 28.83
CA GLN A 370 -21.03 13.00 29.97
C GLN A 370 -21.72 11.64 29.75
N ASN A 371 -22.45 11.45 28.65
CA ASN A 371 -23.13 10.19 28.37
C ASN A 371 -22.13 9.14 27.88
N LYS A 372 -21.78 8.20 28.77
CA LYS A 372 -20.84 7.11 28.50
C LYS A 372 -21.27 6.28 27.29
N ASN A 373 -22.55 5.89 27.20
CA ASN A 373 -23.06 5.02 26.14
C ASN A 373 -22.95 5.71 24.76
N LEU A 374 -23.29 7.00 24.71
CA LEU A 374 -23.15 7.79 23.48
C LEU A 374 -21.69 7.90 23.04
N ALA A 375 -20.78 8.17 23.99
CA ALA A 375 -19.35 8.26 23.72
C ALA A 375 -18.76 6.92 23.26
N ILE A 376 -19.20 5.80 23.81
CA ILE A 376 -18.72 4.46 23.44
C ILE A 376 -19.09 4.12 21.97
N VAL A 377 -20.30 4.45 21.51
CA VAL A 377 -20.74 4.12 20.14
C VAL A 377 -20.26 5.16 19.11
N THR A 378 -20.48 6.44 19.39
CA THR A 378 -20.30 7.53 18.40
C THR A 378 -18.96 8.25 18.54
N GLY A 379 -18.24 8.01 19.65
CA GLY A 379 -16.96 8.63 19.98
C GLY A 379 -15.88 8.44 18.91
N SER A 380 -15.08 9.48 18.69
CA SER A 380 -13.96 9.46 17.72
C SER A 380 -12.62 9.14 18.38
N TYR A 381 -12.49 9.29 19.70
CA TYR A 381 -11.24 9.02 20.42
C TYR A 381 -11.29 7.69 21.19
N LEU A 382 -12.32 7.51 22.02
CA LEU A 382 -12.58 6.30 22.79
C LEU A 382 -13.51 5.35 22.05
N GLY A 383 -14.54 5.90 21.39
CA GLY A 383 -15.62 5.13 20.80
C GLY A 383 -15.30 4.45 19.48
N LEU A 384 -16.33 3.81 18.91
CA LEU A 384 -16.27 3.09 17.63
C LEU A 384 -16.38 3.98 16.39
N GLY A 385 -16.72 5.27 16.56
CA GLY A 385 -16.79 6.24 15.47
C GLY A 385 -18.01 6.09 14.56
N TYR A 386 -19.14 5.56 15.05
CA TYR A 386 -20.42 5.55 14.32
C TYR A 386 -20.99 6.96 14.20
N ASN A 387 -20.38 7.74 13.32
CA ASN A 387 -20.75 9.10 13.03
C ASN A 387 -20.80 9.31 11.51
N PRO A 388 -21.93 9.76 10.93
CA PRO A 388 -22.04 10.03 9.51
C PRO A 388 -21.09 11.11 9.01
N ILE A 389 -20.78 12.13 9.83
CA ILE A 389 -19.88 13.22 9.45
C ILE A 389 -18.84 13.35 10.56
N THR A 390 -17.67 12.77 10.34
CA THR A 390 -16.64 12.67 11.39
C THR A 390 -15.53 13.69 11.25
N THR A 391 -15.36 14.30 10.08
CA THR A 391 -14.27 15.25 9.79
C THR A 391 -14.55 16.06 8.52
N PHE A 392 -13.91 17.23 8.44
CA PHE A 392 -13.74 18.03 7.23
C PHE A 392 -12.25 18.19 6.87
N ASP A 393 -11.36 17.49 7.58
CA ASP A 393 -9.93 17.57 7.38
C ASP A 393 -9.45 16.51 6.39
N TRP A 394 -8.79 16.97 5.32
CA TRP A 394 -8.26 16.09 4.31
C TRP A 394 -7.19 15.11 4.85
N ALA A 395 -6.48 15.44 5.94
CA ALA A 395 -5.56 14.50 6.57
C ALA A 395 -6.29 13.23 7.09
N VAL A 396 -7.52 13.38 7.59
CA VAL A 396 -8.35 12.27 8.06
C VAL A 396 -9.07 11.60 6.89
N ILE A 397 -9.61 12.37 5.94
CA ILE A 397 -10.27 11.83 4.72
C ILE A 397 -9.31 10.96 3.91
N ASN A 398 -8.05 11.39 3.78
CA ASN A 398 -7.04 10.70 2.99
C ASN A 398 -6.44 9.47 3.67
N TYR A 399 -6.81 9.15 4.92
CA TYR A 399 -6.24 8.02 5.68
C TYR A 399 -6.37 6.68 4.93
N SER A 400 -7.49 6.47 4.23
CA SER A 400 -7.73 5.26 3.43
C SER A 400 -7.27 5.38 1.96
N SER A 401 -6.58 6.46 1.58
CA SER A 401 -6.16 6.79 0.20
C SER A 401 -7.29 6.66 -0.84
N PRO A 402 -8.44 7.30 -0.62
CA PRO A 402 -9.68 6.99 -1.34
C PRO A 402 -9.67 7.37 -2.84
N LEU A 403 -8.82 8.32 -3.24
CA LEU A 403 -8.66 8.73 -4.64
C LEU A 403 -7.64 7.86 -5.40
N VAL A 404 -6.88 7.03 -4.70
CA VAL A 404 -5.78 6.25 -5.26
C VAL A 404 -6.18 4.78 -5.35
N VAL A 405 -6.71 4.23 -4.26
CA VAL A 405 -7.08 2.83 -4.13
C VAL A 405 -8.40 2.55 -4.87
N PRO A 406 -8.54 1.41 -5.58
CA PRO A 406 -9.79 1.04 -6.25
C PRO A 406 -11.00 1.04 -5.30
N PHE A 407 -12.15 1.51 -5.80
CA PHE A 407 -13.35 1.64 -4.98
C PHE A 407 -13.83 0.32 -4.37
N PHE A 408 -13.71 -0.80 -5.08
CA PHE A 408 -14.10 -2.11 -4.53
C PHE A 408 -13.26 -2.46 -3.29
N SER A 409 -11.96 -2.16 -3.32
CA SER A 409 -11.03 -2.45 -2.23
C SER A 409 -11.41 -1.64 -0.98
N LEU A 410 -11.68 -0.35 -1.16
CA LEU A 410 -12.17 0.54 -0.11
C LEU A 410 -13.51 0.09 0.48
N MET A 411 -14.48 -0.26 -0.37
CA MET A 411 -15.81 -0.71 0.05
C MET A 411 -15.76 -2.02 0.86
N ASN A 412 -14.99 -3.02 0.42
CA ASN A 412 -14.87 -4.28 1.14
C ASN A 412 -14.26 -4.08 2.54
N ARG A 413 -13.22 -3.24 2.66
CA ARG A 413 -12.61 -2.91 3.95
C ARG A 413 -13.57 -2.16 4.87
N TYR A 414 -14.27 -1.16 4.33
CA TYR A 414 -15.27 -0.41 5.10
C TYR A 414 -16.40 -1.32 5.58
N LEU A 415 -16.89 -2.23 4.72
CA LEU A 415 -17.93 -3.20 5.08
C LEU A 415 -17.48 -4.09 6.24
N GLY A 416 -16.25 -4.62 6.19
CA GLY A 416 -15.69 -5.42 7.27
C GLY A 416 -15.60 -4.66 8.59
N MET A 417 -15.14 -3.41 8.55
CA MET A 417 -15.09 -2.56 9.73
C MET A 417 -16.50 -2.26 10.25
N PHE A 418 -17.44 -1.85 9.40
CA PHE A 418 -18.81 -1.53 9.78
C PHE A 418 -19.53 -2.73 10.44
N LEU A 419 -19.40 -3.94 9.87
CA LEU A 419 -20.02 -5.15 10.43
C LEU A 419 -19.38 -5.56 11.77
N SER A 420 -18.06 -5.47 11.87
CA SER A 420 -17.36 -5.80 13.11
C SER A 420 -17.60 -4.80 14.23
N GLY A 421 -17.88 -3.53 13.92
CA GLY A 421 -18.29 -2.57 14.93
C GLY A 421 -19.65 -2.90 15.56
N ILE A 422 -20.59 -3.46 14.78
CA ILE A 422 -21.87 -3.96 15.31
C ILE A 422 -21.61 -5.16 16.23
N LEU A 423 -20.73 -6.07 15.80
CA LEU A 423 -20.32 -7.20 16.62
C LEU A 423 -19.64 -6.75 17.93
N LEU A 424 -18.79 -5.71 17.89
CA LEU A 424 -18.16 -5.11 19.07
C LEU A 424 -19.21 -4.60 20.05
N ILE A 425 -20.23 -3.89 19.58
CA ILE A 425 -21.34 -3.41 20.43
C ILE A 425 -22.02 -4.59 21.12
N VAL A 426 -22.38 -5.65 20.38
CA VAL A 426 -23.04 -6.82 20.96
C VAL A 426 -22.15 -7.49 22.03
N LEU A 427 -20.87 -7.70 21.73
CA LEU A 427 -19.95 -8.38 22.65
C LEU A 427 -19.57 -7.53 23.87
N TYR A 428 -19.48 -6.20 23.70
CA TYR A 428 -19.17 -5.29 24.79
C TYR A 428 -20.32 -5.21 25.81
N TRP A 429 -21.57 -5.09 25.34
CA TRP A 429 -22.75 -5.05 26.21
C TRP A 429 -23.09 -6.40 26.84
N THR A 430 -22.73 -7.51 26.21
CA THR A 430 -22.84 -8.85 26.82
C THR A 430 -21.70 -9.17 27.78
N ASN A 431 -20.76 -8.24 27.98
CA ASN A 431 -19.57 -8.37 28.82
C ASN A 431 -18.74 -9.63 28.50
N TYR A 432 -18.55 -9.92 27.21
CA TYR A 432 -17.79 -11.09 26.80
C TYR A 432 -16.35 -11.03 27.35
N LYS A 433 -15.96 -12.01 28.18
CA LYS A 433 -14.62 -12.12 28.77
C LYS A 433 -14.18 -10.84 29.52
N TRP A 434 -15.09 -10.28 30.33
CA TRP A 434 -14.83 -9.14 31.23
C TRP A 434 -14.42 -7.83 30.53
N THR A 435 -14.63 -7.72 29.22
CA THR A 435 -14.22 -6.52 28.49
C THR A 435 -15.04 -5.28 28.85
N GLY A 436 -16.22 -5.44 29.46
CA GLY A 436 -17.07 -4.31 29.89
C GLY A 436 -16.47 -3.49 31.03
N TYR A 437 -15.49 -4.02 31.76
CA TYR A 437 -14.72 -3.27 32.77
C TYR A 437 -13.59 -2.43 32.17
N LEU A 438 -13.30 -2.62 30.88
CA LEU A 438 -12.21 -1.96 30.17
C LEU A 438 -12.76 -0.95 29.14
N PRO A 439 -11.95 0.02 28.71
CA PRO A 439 -12.28 0.87 27.56
C PRO A 439 -12.59 0.02 26.32
N ILE A 440 -13.63 0.40 25.55
CA ILE A 440 -14.07 -0.38 24.39
C ILE A 440 -12.97 -0.55 23.32
N ASN A 441 -12.16 0.49 23.12
CA ASN A 441 -11.12 0.54 22.10
C ASN A 441 -9.82 1.10 22.72
N SER A 442 -8.93 0.21 23.17
CA SER A 442 -7.59 0.55 23.68
C SER A 442 -6.54 -0.45 23.22
N ASN A 443 -5.30 0.01 23.01
CA ASN A 443 -4.14 -0.83 22.71
C ASN A 443 -3.35 -1.23 23.97
N ASP A 444 -3.65 -0.63 25.12
CA ASP A 444 -2.95 -0.93 26.37
C ASP A 444 -3.37 -2.31 26.91
N VAL A 445 -2.48 -2.89 27.73
CA VAL A 445 -2.72 -4.15 28.44
C VAL A 445 -3.05 -3.82 29.89
N PHE A 446 -4.09 -4.45 30.42
CA PHE A 446 -4.63 -4.16 31.74
C PHE A 446 -4.43 -5.33 32.69
N ASP A 447 -4.28 -5.02 33.98
CA ASP A 447 -4.36 -6.01 35.05
C ASP A 447 -5.81 -6.25 35.50
N SER A 448 -6.00 -7.12 36.51
CA SER A 448 -7.34 -7.42 37.05
C SER A 448 -8.02 -6.23 37.73
N MET A 449 -7.27 -5.17 38.06
CA MET A 449 -7.78 -3.93 38.65
C MET A 449 -8.14 -2.89 37.58
N GLY A 450 -7.93 -3.19 36.29
CA GLY A 450 -8.19 -2.26 35.19
C GLY A 450 -7.11 -1.18 35.04
N GLU A 451 -5.96 -1.34 35.71
CA GLU A 451 -4.81 -0.46 35.61
C GLU A 451 -3.80 -0.99 34.58
N GLU A 452 -2.82 -0.17 34.18
CA GLU A 452 -1.78 -0.55 33.21
C GLU A 452 -0.91 -1.71 33.77
N TYR A 453 -0.72 -2.75 32.96
CA TYR A 453 -0.08 -4.00 33.40
C TYR A 453 1.40 -3.82 33.78
N ASN A 454 1.75 -4.13 35.03
CA ASN A 454 3.11 -3.94 35.54
C ASN A 454 4.04 -5.12 35.25
N ILE A 455 5.05 -4.89 34.41
CA ILE A 455 5.93 -5.93 33.86
C ILE A 455 7.07 -6.32 34.77
N SER A 456 7.53 -5.38 35.60
CA SER A 456 8.61 -5.64 36.54
C SER A 456 8.23 -6.70 37.57
N ARG A 457 6.93 -7.00 37.73
CA ARG A 457 6.41 -8.07 38.60
C ARG A 457 6.40 -9.45 37.94
N VAL A 458 6.59 -9.53 36.62
CA VAL A 458 6.45 -10.78 35.83
C VAL A 458 7.67 -11.09 34.96
N THR A 459 8.77 -10.34 35.13
CA THR A 459 10.03 -10.53 34.39
C THR A 459 11.18 -10.76 35.34
N MET A 460 12.14 -11.60 34.93
CA MET A 460 13.39 -11.80 35.66
C MET A 460 14.30 -10.56 35.61
N ALA A 461 15.31 -10.52 36.48
CA ALA A 461 16.36 -9.51 36.44
C ALA A 461 17.04 -9.49 35.06
N GLY A 462 16.77 -8.44 34.26
CA GLY A 462 17.21 -8.31 32.87
C GLY A 462 16.09 -8.12 31.84
N GLY A 463 14.81 -8.29 32.23
CA GLY A 463 13.65 -7.89 31.43
C GLY A 463 13.27 -8.82 30.26
N ASN A 464 14.13 -9.78 29.91
CA ASN A 464 13.95 -10.64 28.73
C ASN A 464 13.04 -11.87 28.99
N LEU A 465 13.15 -12.46 30.18
CA LEU A 465 12.56 -13.76 30.52
C LEU A 465 11.41 -13.61 31.50
N ILE A 466 10.38 -14.45 31.36
CA ILE A 466 9.23 -14.47 32.26
C ILE A 466 9.58 -15.04 33.63
N ASP A 467 9.15 -14.36 34.69
CA ASP A 467 9.10 -14.93 36.04
C ASP A 467 7.72 -15.58 36.28
N LEU A 468 7.71 -16.90 36.35
CA LEU A 468 6.48 -17.68 36.52
C LEU A 468 5.86 -17.53 37.91
N GLU A 469 6.67 -17.32 38.96
CA GLU A 469 6.15 -17.15 40.32
C GLU A 469 5.53 -15.77 40.49
N GLY A 470 6.22 -14.74 40.01
CA GLY A 470 5.69 -13.37 39.94
C GLY A 470 4.40 -13.29 39.12
N TYR A 471 4.34 -13.96 37.96
CA TYR A 471 3.13 -14.03 37.14
C TYR A 471 1.95 -14.68 37.86
N ARG A 472 2.16 -15.81 38.55
CA ARG A 472 1.11 -16.53 39.28
C ARG A 472 0.49 -15.71 40.41
N ASN A 473 1.29 -14.87 41.05
CA ASN A 473 0.88 -14.06 42.21
C ASN A 473 0.34 -12.67 41.85
N TYR A 474 0.49 -12.23 40.60
CA TYR A 474 0.06 -10.90 40.15
C TYR A 474 -1.32 -10.94 39.46
N SER A 475 -1.36 -11.01 38.12
CA SER A 475 -2.60 -11.15 37.37
C SER A 475 -2.33 -11.60 35.92
N PRO A 476 -3.33 -12.16 35.24
CA PRO A 476 -3.30 -12.30 33.79
C PRO A 476 -3.36 -10.94 33.09
N PRO A 477 -2.81 -10.82 31.86
CA PRO A 477 -2.98 -9.63 31.04
C PRO A 477 -4.35 -9.64 30.33
N TYR A 478 -5.16 -8.61 30.56
CA TYR A 478 -6.44 -8.40 29.89
C TYR A 478 -6.32 -7.35 28.78
N MET A 479 -7.13 -7.52 27.73
CA MET A 479 -7.20 -6.60 26.60
C MET A 479 -8.62 -6.07 26.38
N SER A 480 -8.72 -4.88 25.77
CA SER A 480 -10.00 -4.32 25.32
C SER A 480 -10.69 -5.21 24.28
N ILE A 481 -12.02 -5.10 24.15
CA ILE A 481 -12.77 -5.87 23.15
C ILE A 481 -12.33 -5.50 21.71
N GLY A 482 -12.00 -4.23 21.46
CA GLY A 482 -11.47 -3.77 20.18
C GLY A 482 -10.17 -4.49 19.83
N ASN A 483 -9.24 -4.59 20.77
CA ASN A 483 -7.98 -5.30 20.57
C ASN A 483 -8.18 -6.82 20.42
N LEU A 484 -9.15 -7.41 21.16
CA LEU A 484 -9.48 -8.83 21.07
C LEU A 484 -10.01 -9.23 19.69
N ILE A 485 -10.96 -8.46 19.14
CA ILE A 485 -11.48 -8.70 17.79
C ILE A 485 -10.41 -8.42 16.73
N SER A 486 -9.63 -7.36 16.89
CA SER A 486 -8.52 -7.03 15.99
C SER A 486 -7.51 -8.19 15.91
N SER A 487 -7.12 -8.73 17.06
CA SER A 487 -6.23 -9.90 17.17
C SER A 487 -6.83 -11.14 16.52
N GLY A 488 -8.10 -11.48 16.81
CA GLY A 488 -8.78 -12.61 16.19
C GLY A 488 -8.89 -12.46 14.66
N ALA A 489 -9.15 -11.25 14.18
CA ALA A 489 -9.17 -10.93 12.76
C ALA A 489 -7.78 -11.10 12.12
N SER A 490 -6.70 -10.61 12.76
CA SER A 490 -5.32 -10.86 12.30
C SER A 490 -5.09 -12.35 12.06
N PHE A 491 -5.44 -13.19 13.03
CA PHE A 491 -5.19 -14.64 12.94
C PHE A 491 -5.99 -15.30 11.82
N SER A 492 -7.25 -14.89 11.65
CA SER A 492 -8.09 -15.40 10.56
C SER A 492 -7.65 -14.92 9.17
N VAL A 493 -7.11 -13.70 9.06
CA VAL A 493 -6.75 -13.12 7.75
C VAL A 493 -5.60 -13.89 7.10
N TYR A 494 -4.68 -14.46 7.89
CA TYR A 494 -3.51 -15.15 7.37
C TYR A 494 -3.89 -16.46 6.66
N THR A 495 -4.60 -17.35 7.36
CA THR A 495 -5.08 -18.61 6.76
C THR A 495 -6.08 -18.36 5.65
N LEU A 496 -6.92 -17.32 5.79
CA LEU A 496 -7.87 -16.93 4.75
C LEU A 496 -7.12 -16.44 3.50
N CYS A 497 -6.20 -15.50 3.64
CA CYS A 497 -5.40 -14.94 2.54
C CYS A 497 -4.67 -16.05 1.78
N PHE A 498 -3.90 -16.86 2.50
CA PHE A 498 -3.13 -17.94 1.91
C PHE A 498 -4.03 -18.92 1.14
N THR A 499 -5.08 -19.43 1.79
CA THR A 499 -5.97 -20.43 1.18
C THR A 499 -6.78 -19.84 0.03
N TYR A 500 -7.34 -18.65 0.20
CA TYR A 500 -8.18 -18.01 -0.81
C TYR A 500 -7.39 -17.70 -2.07
N ILE A 501 -6.20 -17.09 -1.94
CA ILE A 501 -5.35 -16.76 -3.09
C ILE A 501 -4.83 -18.02 -3.78
N LEU A 502 -4.42 -19.05 -3.03
CA LEU A 502 -4.05 -20.34 -3.63
C LEU A 502 -5.18 -20.96 -4.46
N LEU A 503 -6.44 -20.81 -4.04
CA LEU A 503 -7.60 -21.38 -4.73
C LEU A 503 -8.07 -20.54 -5.93
N THR A 504 -8.07 -19.21 -5.79
CA THR A 504 -8.53 -18.28 -6.85
C THR A 504 -7.46 -18.06 -7.90
N GLU A 505 -6.24 -17.73 -7.49
CA GLU A 505 -5.13 -17.35 -8.37
C GLU A 505 -4.25 -18.55 -8.75
N ARG A 506 -4.78 -19.78 -8.63
CA ARG A 506 -4.03 -21.01 -8.90
C ARG A 506 -3.33 -21.01 -10.25
N ARG A 507 -3.95 -20.44 -11.29
CA ARG A 507 -3.37 -20.37 -12.64
C ARG A 507 -2.11 -19.51 -12.65
N ILE A 508 -2.17 -18.34 -12.02
CA ILE A 508 -1.04 -17.40 -11.91
C ILE A 508 0.08 -18.04 -11.10
N ILE A 509 -0.25 -18.67 -9.97
CA ILE A 509 0.73 -19.35 -9.11
C ILE A 509 1.39 -20.54 -9.86
N TRP A 510 0.62 -21.35 -10.59
CA TRP A 510 1.18 -22.46 -11.36
C TRP A 510 2.08 -21.99 -12.51
N GLN A 511 1.69 -20.93 -13.22
CA GLN A 511 2.52 -20.32 -14.26
C GLN A 511 3.81 -19.73 -13.67
N ALA A 512 3.70 -19.06 -12.52
CA ALA A 512 4.83 -18.51 -11.76
C ALA A 512 5.82 -19.61 -11.32
N LEU A 513 5.31 -20.71 -10.75
CA LEU A 513 6.10 -21.87 -10.36
C LEU A 513 6.78 -22.55 -11.55
N LYS A 514 6.06 -22.71 -12.67
CA LYS A 514 6.61 -23.27 -13.91
C LYS A 514 7.72 -22.37 -14.47
N GLY A 515 7.52 -21.06 -14.49
CA GLY A 515 8.52 -20.08 -14.93
C GLY A 515 9.76 -20.07 -14.03
N PHE A 516 9.57 -20.17 -12.71
CA PHE A 516 10.67 -20.30 -11.75
C PHE A 516 11.48 -21.58 -11.99
N TRP A 517 10.81 -22.71 -12.21
CA TRP A 517 11.49 -23.98 -12.48
C TRP A 517 12.23 -23.97 -13.83
N GLN A 518 11.63 -23.38 -14.86
CA GLN A 518 12.28 -23.18 -16.16
C GLN A 518 13.52 -22.29 -16.06
N GLN A 519 13.52 -21.30 -15.16
CA GLN A 519 14.66 -20.44 -14.96
C GLN A 519 15.81 -21.12 -14.21
N ILE A 520 15.52 -21.92 -13.18
CA ILE A 520 16.54 -22.75 -12.53
C ILE A 520 17.22 -23.64 -13.58
N ARG A 521 16.44 -24.16 -14.53
CA ARG A 521 16.95 -24.99 -15.63
C ARG A 521 17.71 -24.17 -16.69
N ASN A 522 17.26 -22.95 -17.00
CA ASN A 522 17.82 -22.07 -18.03
C ASN A 522 18.19 -20.68 -17.44
N PRO A 523 19.28 -20.57 -16.68
CA PRO A 523 19.65 -19.34 -15.99
C PRO A 523 20.09 -18.20 -16.93
N LYS A 524 20.32 -18.49 -18.23
CA LYS A 524 20.73 -17.51 -19.24
C LYS A 524 19.54 -16.85 -19.97
N GLN A 525 18.31 -17.29 -19.75
CA GLN A 525 17.15 -16.73 -20.43
C GLN A 525 16.81 -15.34 -19.87
N HIS A 526 16.63 -14.35 -20.74
CA HIS A 526 16.21 -13.00 -20.35
C HIS A 526 14.82 -13.03 -19.70
N ASN A 527 14.65 -12.42 -18.52
CA ASN A 527 13.40 -12.53 -17.77
C ASN A 527 12.21 -11.89 -18.50
N LEU A 528 12.44 -10.74 -19.15
CA LEU A 528 11.44 -10.00 -19.93
C LEU A 528 11.08 -10.67 -21.26
N ALA A 529 11.90 -11.61 -21.76
CA ALA A 529 11.68 -12.21 -23.09
C ALA A 529 10.43 -13.11 -23.16
N THR A 530 9.82 -13.43 -22.00
CA THR A 530 8.60 -14.24 -21.92
C THR A 530 7.33 -13.38 -21.89
N TYR A 531 7.46 -12.06 -21.67
CA TYR A 531 6.32 -11.16 -21.52
C TYR A 531 6.15 -10.30 -22.76
N GLU A 532 4.96 -10.37 -23.37
CA GLU A 532 4.63 -9.64 -24.60
C GLU A 532 3.96 -8.27 -24.35
N ASP A 533 3.75 -7.90 -23.09
CA ASP A 533 3.10 -6.65 -22.74
C ASP A 533 3.92 -5.42 -23.21
N PRO A 534 3.26 -4.29 -23.51
CA PRO A 534 3.91 -3.17 -24.17
C PRO A 534 5.05 -2.57 -23.35
N ILE A 535 4.90 -2.51 -22.03
CA ILE A 535 5.91 -1.88 -21.17
C ILE A 535 7.12 -2.81 -21.01
N SER A 536 6.90 -4.11 -20.84
CA SER A 536 7.98 -5.10 -20.84
C SER A 536 8.76 -5.14 -22.15
N ARG A 537 8.11 -5.02 -23.31
CA ARG A 537 8.79 -4.94 -24.62
C ARG A 537 9.70 -3.72 -24.72
N ILE A 538 9.27 -2.57 -24.20
CA ILE A 538 10.09 -1.36 -24.14
C ILE A 538 11.26 -1.55 -23.17
N MET A 539 10.97 -2.12 -22.00
CA MET A 539 11.95 -2.34 -20.93
C MET A 539 13.01 -3.39 -21.28
N ALA A 540 12.71 -4.32 -22.21
CA ALA A 540 13.65 -5.33 -22.68
C ALA A 540 14.92 -4.75 -23.33
N LYS A 541 14.90 -3.47 -23.76
CA LYS A 541 16.08 -2.75 -24.26
C LYS A 541 17.12 -2.47 -23.17
N TYR A 542 16.70 -2.41 -21.90
CA TYR A 542 17.60 -2.14 -20.78
C TYR A 542 18.15 -3.44 -20.19
N PRO A 543 19.44 -3.49 -19.81
CA PRO A 543 19.99 -4.65 -19.16
C PRO A 543 19.40 -4.80 -17.76
N GLU A 544 18.78 -5.94 -17.50
CA GLU A 544 18.21 -6.25 -16.19
C GLU A 544 19.28 -6.54 -15.12
N VAL A 545 18.85 -6.46 -13.86
CA VAL A 545 19.66 -6.86 -12.70
C VAL A 545 19.62 -8.39 -12.57
N PRO A 546 20.78 -9.07 -12.61
CA PRO A 546 20.84 -10.51 -12.41
C PRO A 546 20.32 -10.94 -11.04
N ASP A 547 19.62 -12.07 -10.96
CA ASP A 547 19.03 -12.54 -9.69
C ASP A 547 20.07 -12.88 -8.62
N TRP A 548 21.29 -13.26 -9.03
CA TRP A 548 22.37 -13.54 -8.09
C TRP A 548 22.82 -12.30 -7.29
N TRP A 549 22.59 -11.07 -7.79
CA TRP A 549 22.85 -9.85 -7.01
C TRP A 549 21.97 -9.81 -5.77
N TYR A 550 20.67 -10.13 -5.94
CA TYR A 550 19.71 -10.20 -4.83
C TYR A 550 20.02 -11.36 -3.89
N ALA A 551 20.44 -12.51 -4.42
CA ALA A 551 20.87 -13.63 -3.59
C ALA A 551 22.08 -13.29 -2.70
N ILE A 552 23.06 -12.54 -3.22
CA ILE A 552 24.20 -12.07 -2.41
C ILE A 552 23.72 -11.13 -1.31
N VAL A 553 22.87 -10.15 -1.64
CA VAL A 553 22.32 -9.22 -0.64
C VAL A 553 21.57 -9.97 0.46
N PHE A 554 20.76 -10.96 0.08
CA PHE A 554 20.05 -11.83 1.01
C PHE A 554 21.00 -12.57 1.97
N VAL A 555 22.04 -13.21 1.43
CA VAL A 555 23.01 -13.96 2.24
C VAL A 555 23.79 -13.04 3.18
N VAL A 556 24.23 -11.87 2.68
CA VAL A 556 24.95 -10.89 3.51
C VAL A 556 24.04 -10.38 4.63
N ALA A 557 22.79 -10.03 4.34
CA ALA A 557 21.83 -9.61 5.35
C ALA A 557 21.62 -10.69 6.43
N LEU A 558 21.40 -11.95 6.02
CA LEU A 558 21.24 -13.08 6.95
C LEU A 558 22.45 -13.26 7.86
N VAL A 559 23.67 -13.17 7.33
CA VAL A 559 24.90 -13.28 8.13
C VAL A 559 24.98 -12.18 9.19
N PHE A 560 24.69 -10.93 8.83
CA PHE A 560 24.65 -9.82 9.79
C PHE A 560 23.64 -10.06 10.91
N GLY A 561 22.46 -10.60 10.56
CA GLY A 561 21.43 -10.99 11.51
C GLY A 561 21.89 -12.06 12.50
N ILE A 562 22.51 -13.13 12.01
CA ILE A 562 23.04 -14.22 12.84
C ILE A 562 24.14 -13.72 13.78
N VAL A 563 25.04 -12.86 13.28
CA VAL A 563 26.09 -12.25 14.11
C VAL A 563 25.48 -11.37 15.21
N GLY A 564 24.47 -10.56 14.89
CA GLY A 564 23.79 -9.70 15.87
C GLY A 564 23.17 -10.46 17.04
N ILE A 565 22.75 -11.71 16.82
CA ILE A 565 22.06 -12.52 17.84
C ILE A 565 23.01 -13.40 18.63
N THR A 566 24.08 -13.87 17.99
CA THR A 566 25.08 -14.75 18.64
C THR A 566 26.09 -13.98 19.48
N VAL A 567 26.39 -12.73 19.12
CA VAL A 567 27.36 -11.89 19.85
C VAL A 567 26.74 -11.23 21.08
N TYR A 568 25.44 -10.96 21.07
CA TYR A 568 24.73 -10.23 22.13
C TYR A 568 23.84 -11.18 22.96
N PRO A 569 23.63 -10.87 24.26
CA PRO A 569 22.84 -11.72 25.17
C PRO A 569 21.33 -11.60 24.90
N THR A 570 20.89 -12.14 23.77
CA THR A 570 19.49 -12.10 23.31
C THR A 570 18.70 -13.36 23.65
N ASP A 571 19.39 -14.43 24.06
CA ASP A 571 18.82 -15.76 24.34
C ASP A 571 17.94 -16.30 23.19
N THR A 572 18.20 -15.86 21.96
CA THR A 572 17.41 -16.18 20.77
C THR A 572 18.11 -17.28 19.96
N PRO A 573 17.49 -18.46 19.77
CA PRO A 573 18.08 -19.52 18.97
C PRO A 573 18.14 -19.15 17.47
N VAL A 574 19.28 -19.35 16.81
CA VAL A 574 19.46 -18.97 15.39
C VAL A 574 18.44 -19.64 14.46
N TRP A 575 18.03 -20.87 14.75
CA TRP A 575 17.06 -21.61 13.94
C TRP A 575 15.67 -20.94 13.94
N SER A 576 15.32 -20.15 14.96
CA SER A 576 14.00 -19.51 15.02
C SER A 576 13.80 -18.51 13.89
N ILE A 577 14.85 -17.77 13.54
CA ILE A 577 14.84 -16.82 12.42
C ILE A 577 14.67 -17.53 11.09
N LEU A 578 15.35 -18.67 10.89
CA LEU A 578 15.22 -19.42 9.64
C LEU A 578 13.78 -19.89 9.42
N VAL A 579 13.09 -20.31 10.49
CA VAL A 579 11.66 -20.68 10.43
C VAL A 579 10.78 -19.48 10.09
N ILE A 580 11.00 -18.33 10.73
CA ILE A 580 10.21 -17.12 10.48
C ILE A 580 10.46 -16.58 9.07
N VAL A 581 11.72 -16.57 8.62
CA VAL A 581 12.08 -16.21 7.23
C VAL A 581 11.38 -17.12 6.24
N ALA A 582 11.38 -18.44 6.46
CA ALA A 582 10.69 -19.38 5.58
C ALA A 582 9.18 -19.11 5.54
N LEU A 583 8.58 -18.76 6.68
CA LEU A 583 7.18 -18.39 6.78
C LEU A 583 6.88 -17.07 6.03
N SER A 584 7.71 -16.04 6.19
CA SER A 584 7.60 -14.78 5.45
C SER A 584 7.69 -15.01 3.95
N VAL A 585 8.66 -15.79 3.47
CA VAL A 585 8.78 -16.15 2.03
C VAL A 585 7.51 -16.81 1.49
N ALA A 586 6.90 -17.72 2.27
CA ALA A 586 5.67 -18.40 1.87
C ALA A 586 4.47 -17.45 1.78
N MET A 587 4.40 -16.45 2.67
CA MET A 587 3.29 -15.48 2.74
C MET A 587 3.46 -14.27 1.83
N LEU A 588 4.70 -13.93 1.48
CA LEU A 588 5.03 -12.72 0.73
C LEU A 588 4.46 -12.75 -0.71
N VAL A 589 4.34 -13.94 -1.33
CA VAL A 589 3.75 -14.06 -2.67
C VAL A 589 2.26 -13.70 -2.66
N PRO A 590 1.40 -14.31 -1.82
CA PRO A 590 0.01 -13.88 -1.69
C PRO A 590 -0.16 -12.40 -1.32
N THR A 591 0.60 -11.88 -0.35
CA THR A 591 0.42 -10.49 0.09
C THR A 591 0.81 -9.50 -0.98
N ALA A 592 1.94 -9.70 -1.65
CA ALA A 592 2.40 -8.83 -2.72
C ALA A 592 1.42 -8.83 -3.91
N LEU A 593 0.81 -9.98 -4.24
CA LEU A 593 -0.21 -10.06 -5.29
C LEU A 593 -1.48 -9.28 -4.91
N ILE A 594 -1.95 -9.41 -3.67
CA ILE A 594 -3.08 -8.61 -3.17
C ILE A 594 -2.73 -7.14 -3.22
N PHE A 595 -1.54 -6.75 -2.76
CA PHE A 595 -1.14 -5.35 -2.73
C PHE A 595 -1.08 -4.74 -4.14
N ALA A 596 -0.51 -5.46 -5.10
CA ALA A 596 -0.40 -5.03 -6.49
C ALA A 596 -1.73 -4.81 -7.19
N VAL A 597 -2.75 -5.61 -6.89
CA VAL A 597 -4.09 -5.53 -7.51
C VAL A 597 -5.00 -4.57 -6.75
N THR A 598 -5.00 -4.66 -5.41
CA THR A 598 -5.99 -3.99 -4.56
C THR A 598 -5.50 -2.66 -3.98
N GLY A 599 -4.20 -2.38 -4.04
CA GLY A 599 -3.57 -1.23 -3.40
C GLY A 599 -3.53 -1.28 -1.88
N TYR A 600 -3.88 -2.42 -1.27
CA TYR A 600 -3.86 -2.60 0.18
C TYR A 600 -2.74 -3.52 0.62
N GLN A 601 -1.95 -3.03 1.56
CA GLN A 601 -0.83 -3.73 2.15
C GLN A 601 -1.26 -4.53 3.39
N LEU A 602 -0.88 -5.81 3.44
CA LEU A 602 -1.24 -6.75 4.51
C LEU A 602 -0.05 -6.97 5.44
N GLY A 603 -0.16 -6.58 6.72
CA GLY A 603 0.92 -6.77 7.70
C GLY A 603 0.97 -8.17 8.32
N MET A 604 2.16 -8.79 8.34
CA MET A 604 2.40 -10.15 8.87
C MET A 604 2.89 -10.21 10.33
N SER A 605 2.86 -9.09 11.06
CA SER A 605 3.51 -8.98 12.37
C SER A 605 2.98 -9.95 13.43
N ASN A 606 1.66 -10.17 13.50
CA ASN A 606 1.06 -10.96 14.57
C ASN A 606 1.28 -12.47 14.40
N LEU A 607 1.46 -12.94 13.16
CA LEU A 607 1.75 -14.35 12.89
C LEU A 607 3.13 -14.74 13.45
N ALA A 608 4.14 -13.92 13.18
CA ALA A 608 5.50 -14.15 13.65
C ALA A 608 5.59 -14.15 15.19
N VAL A 609 4.81 -13.28 15.85
CA VAL A 609 4.71 -13.24 17.32
C VAL A 609 4.19 -14.55 17.89
N ILE A 610 3.09 -15.10 17.35
CA ILE A 610 2.49 -16.33 17.88
C ILE A 610 3.40 -17.53 17.63
N VAL A 611 3.90 -17.66 16.40
CA VAL A 611 4.78 -18.76 16.02
C VAL A 611 6.02 -18.76 16.91
N THR A 612 6.60 -17.59 17.15
CA THR A 612 7.75 -17.46 18.05
C THR A 612 7.39 -17.72 19.51
N GLY A 613 6.23 -17.27 19.98
CA GLY A 613 5.77 -17.54 21.34
C GLY A 613 5.60 -19.03 21.65
N TYR A 614 5.30 -19.87 20.65
CA TYR A 614 5.32 -21.33 20.78
C TYR A 614 6.73 -21.93 20.65
N MET A 615 7.58 -21.36 19.78
CA MET A 615 8.94 -21.88 19.54
C MET A 615 9.92 -21.56 20.67
N VAL A 616 9.82 -20.36 21.25
CA VAL A 616 10.70 -19.84 22.29
C VAL A 616 9.83 -19.18 23.37
N PRO A 617 9.10 -20.00 24.16
CA PRO A 617 8.15 -19.49 25.14
C PRO A 617 8.86 -18.70 26.24
N GLY A 618 8.25 -17.61 26.70
CA GLY A 618 8.75 -16.86 27.85
C GLY A 618 9.90 -15.90 27.56
N ASN A 619 10.30 -15.72 26.29
CA ASN A 619 11.38 -14.81 25.90
C ASN A 619 10.83 -13.64 25.06
N ALA A 620 10.74 -12.46 25.68
CA ALA A 620 10.29 -11.24 25.03
C ALA A 620 11.25 -10.78 23.92
N MET A 621 12.55 -10.98 24.09
CA MET A 621 13.56 -10.57 23.12
C MET A 621 13.55 -11.41 21.85
N ALA A 622 13.50 -12.74 21.99
CA ALA A 622 13.34 -13.64 20.87
C ALA A 622 12.06 -13.32 20.10
N ASN A 623 10.96 -13.04 20.82
CA ASN A 623 9.69 -12.68 20.22
C ASN A 623 9.79 -11.38 19.40
N MET A 624 10.37 -10.33 19.96
CA MET A 624 10.56 -9.06 19.26
C MET A 624 11.47 -9.20 18.04
N ILE A 625 12.61 -9.89 18.17
CA ILE A 625 13.54 -10.12 17.05
C ILE A 625 12.85 -10.88 15.92
N CYS A 626 12.22 -12.02 16.22
CA CYS A 626 11.48 -12.78 15.21
C CYS A 626 10.34 -11.98 14.60
N ARG A 627 9.62 -11.16 15.39
CA ARG A 627 8.57 -10.27 14.88
C ARG A 627 9.13 -9.25 13.89
N VAL A 628 10.31 -8.68 14.15
CA VAL A 628 10.99 -7.77 13.22
C VAL A 628 11.27 -8.48 11.90
N TYR A 629 11.84 -9.69 11.94
CA TYR A 629 12.07 -10.47 10.72
C TYR A 629 10.75 -10.80 10.01
N GLY A 630 9.69 -11.14 10.72
CA GLY A 630 8.39 -11.42 10.11
C GLY A 630 7.73 -10.22 9.44
N TYR A 631 7.77 -9.05 10.08
CA TYR A 631 7.06 -7.86 9.63
C TYR A 631 7.88 -6.96 8.70
N ASN A 632 9.10 -6.61 9.08
CA ASN A 632 9.88 -5.63 8.33
C ASN A 632 10.35 -6.19 6.99
N ILE A 633 10.62 -7.50 6.91
CA ILE A 633 11.05 -8.12 5.67
C ILE A 633 9.97 -7.97 4.60
N ASP A 634 8.72 -8.26 4.95
CA ASP A 634 7.60 -8.23 4.02
C ASP A 634 7.30 -6.79 3.60
N ASP A 635 7.22 -5.87 4.56
CA ASP A 635 6.97 -4.44 4.33
C ASP A 635 8.02 -3.83 3.38
N GLN A 636 9.30 -4.08 3.67
CA GLN A 636 10.41 -3.58 2.85
C GLN A 636 10.49 -4.26 1.47
N ALA A 637 10.19 -5.56 1.40
CA ALA A 637 10.13 -6.25 0.12
C ALA A 637 9.02 -5.68 -0.76
N GLU A 638 7.82 -5.45 -0.22
CA GLU A 638 6.68 -4.88 -0.93
C GLU A 638 6.96 -3.44 -1.40
N ASP A 639 7.52 -2.58 -0.54
CA ASP A 639 7.92 -1.22 -0.90
C ASP A 639 8.96 -1.21 -2.03
N PHE A 640 9.95 -2.11 -1.97
CA PHE A 640 10.95 -2.24 -3.03
C PHE A 640 10.35 -2.74 -4.36
N ILE A 641 9.43 -3.72 -4.33
CA ILE A 641 8.74 -4.18 -5.54
C ILE A 641 7.89 -3.05 -6.13
N SER A 642 7.21 -2.28 -5.29
CA SER A 642 6.42 -1.11 -5.67
C SER A 642 7.28 -0.08 -6.42
N ASP A 643 8.47 0.22 -5.90
CA ASP A 643 9.43 1.12 -6.55
C ASP A 643 9.97 0.56 -7.86
N LEU A 644 10.24 -0.75 -7.95
CA LEU A 644 10.65 -1.37 -9.20
C LEU A 644 9.54 -1.29 -10.26
N LYS A 645 8.26 -1.43 -9.86
CA LYS A 645 7.12 -1.19 -10.76
C LYS A 645 7.04 0.29 -11.17
N MET A 646 7.30 1.21 -10.25
CA MET A 646 7.39 2.64 -10.58
C MET A 646 8.51 2.93 -11.59
N GLY A 647 9.67 2.28 -11.44
CA GLY A 647 10.77 2.30 -12.42
C GLY A 647 10.39 1.70 -13.77
N HIS A 648 9.61 0.61 -13.76
CA HIS A 648 9.07 -0.02 -14.97
C HIS A 648 8.12 0.92 -15.74
N TYR A 649 7.20 1.60 -15.04
CA TYR A 649 6.28 2.58 -15.64
C TYR A 649 6.96 3.86 -16.14
N SER A 650 8.02 4.30 -15.46
CA SER A 650 8.82 5.48 -15.84
C SER A 650 10.01 5.16 -16.76
N LYS A 651 10.15 3.90 -17.18
CA LYS A 651 11.19 3.40 -18.09
C LYS A 651 12.61 3.71 -17.62
N LEU A 652 12.86 3.50 -16.33
CA LEU A 652 14.19 3.64 -15.73
C LEU A 652 15.01 2.36 -15.94
N PRO A 653 16.30 2.45 -16.27
CA PRO A 653 17.18 1.29 -16.35
C PRO A 653 17.21 0.52 -15.02
N PRO A 654 16.86 -0.78 -14.98
CA PRO A 654 16.73 -1.52 -13.71
C PRO A 654 18.01 -1.56 -12.87
N ARG A 655 19.19 -1.64 -13.51
CA ARG A 655 20.49 -1.61 -12.82
C ARG A 655 20.78 -0.29 -12.12
N ALA A 656 20.35 0.83 -12.71
CA ALA A 656 20.52 2.14 -12.09
C ALA A 656 19.63 2.25 -10.85
N VAL A 657 18.37 1.84 -10.96
CA VAL A 657 17.41 1.83 -9.84
C VAL A 657 17.94 0.97 -8.68
N PHE A 658 18.44 -0.23 -8.96
CA PHE A 658 19.03 -1.10 -7.93
C PHE A 658 20.20 -0.44 -7.20
N ARG A 659 21.19 0.12 -7.92
CA ARG A 659 22.33 0.80 -7.28
C ARG A 659 21.90 1.98 -6.43
N ALA A 660 20.96 2.78 -6.94
CA ALA A 660 20.45 3.96 -6.29
C ALA A 660 19.72 3.61 -4.97
N GLN A 661 18.87 2.58 -4.99
CA GLN A 661 18.16 2.11 -3.80
C GLN A 661 19.09 1.46 -2.77
N MET A 662 20.06 0.64 -3.20
CA MET A 662 21.06 0.05 -2.28
C MET A 662 21.84 1.12 -1.51
N LEU A 663 22.25 2.19 -2.18
CA LEU A 663 22.92 3.33 -1.54
C LEU A 663 21.97 4.05 -0.57
N ALA A 664 20.73 4.30 -1.00
CA ALA A 664 19.74 5.02 -0.20
C ALA A 664 19.41 4.26 1.11
N THR A 665 19.21 2.94 1.04
CA THR A 665 18.92 2.09 2.22
C THR A 665 20.13 1.98 3.16
N LEU A 666 21.36 1.95 2.63
CA LEU A 666 22.56 1.99 3.46
C LEU A 666 22.64 3.29 4.26
N LEU A 667 22.39 4.43 3.60
CA LEU A 667 22.36 5.74 4.24
C LEU A 667 21.24 5.85 5.27
N GLN A 668 20.04 5.37 4.93
CA GLN A 668 18.90 5.28 5.85
C GLN A 668 19.27 4.49 7.10
N THR A 669 19.97 3.36 6.95
CA THR A 669 20.40 2.54 8.10
C THR A 669 21.21 3.37 9.09
N LEU A 670 22.16 4.18 8.61
CA LEU A 670 23.00 5.02 9.48
C LEU A 670 22.23 6.21 10.07
N VAL A 671 21.44 6.89 9.25
CA VAL A 671 20.69 8.09 9.67
C VAL A 671 19.61 7.74 10.68
N THR A 672 18.84 6.67 10.44
CA THR A 672 17.75 6.26 11.35
C THR A 672 18.27 5.91 12.74
N ILE A 673 19.43 5.23 12.83
CA ILE A 673 20.08 4.92 14.11
C ILE A 673 20.52 6.20 14.82
N GLY A 674 21.23 7.08 14.10
CA GLY A 674 21.67 8.35 14.66
C GLY A 674 20.50 9.22 15.15
N THR A 675 19.40 9.24 14.40
CA THR A 675 18.18 9.97 14.80
C THR A 675 17.52 9.37 16.03
N THR A 676 17.43 8.04 16.14
CA THR A 676 16.82 7.39 17.31
C THR A 676 17.66 7.60 18.56
N GLU A 677 18.98 7.45 18.49
CA GLU A 677 19.89 7.79 19.60
C GLU A 677 19.76 9.26 19.99
N PHE A 678 19.71 10.17 19.00
CA PHE A 678 19.47 11.58 19.25
C PHE A 678 18.12 11.84 19.91
N LEU A 679 17.06 11.14 19.52
CA LEU A 679 15.72 11.27 20.10
C LEU A 679 15.71 10.83 21.58
N ILE A 680 16.32 9.68 21.89
CA ILE A 680 16.46 9.18 23.27
C ILE A 680 17.26 10.16 24.13
N ALA A 681 18.35 10.73 23.60
CA ALA A 681 19.21 11.64 24.34
C ALA A 681 18.62 13.06 24.54
N SER A 682 17.78 13.53 23.60
CA SER A 682 17.28 14.92 23.60
C SER A 682 15.91 15.10 24.25
N VAL A 683 15.05 14.07 24.27
CA VAL A 683 13.68 14.15 24.77
C VAL A 683 13.58 13.43 26.12
N SER A 684 13.52 14.21 27.22
CA SER A 684 13.25 13.68 28.57
C SER A 684 11.84 13.11 28.65
N ASP A 685 11.61 11.97 29.32
CA ASP A 685 10.30 11.29 29.44
C ASP A 685 9.69 10.83 28.10
N LEU A 686 10.53 10.39 27.17
CA LEU A 686 10.10 9.84 25.89
C LEU A 686 9.09 8.68 26.07
N CYS A 687 8.04 8.66 25.25
CA CYS A 687 6.94 7.68 25.29
C CYS A 687 6.00 7.77 26.51
N SER A 688 6.19 8.74 27.40
CA SER A 688 5.21 9.04 28.47
C SER A 688 3.92 9.63 27.87
N VAL A 689 2.76 9.23 28.42
CA VAL A 689 1.46 9.80 28.02
C VAL A 689 1.33 11.29 28.36
N THR A 690 2.11 11.78 29.33
CA THR A 690 2.11 13.19 29.78
C THR A 690 3.16 14.04 29.07
N GLN A 691 3.89 13.48 28.09
CA GLN A 691 4.93 14.19 27.38
C GLN A 691 4.43 15.49 26.71
N ILE A 692 5.11 16.60 27.00
CA ILE A 692 4.71 17.96 26.58
C ILE A 692 4.63 18.07 25.06
N ASP A 693 5.60 17.49 24.36
CA ASP A 693 5.70 17.54 22.89
C ASP A 693 4.94 16.40 22.17
N ARG A 694 4.23 15.56 22.94
CA ARG A 694 3.39 14.45 22.47
C ARG A 694 4.14 13.30 21.79
N PHE A 695 5.40 13.07 22.15
CA PHE A 695 6.12 11.84 21.81
C PHE A 695 5.64 10.68 22.68
N VAL A 696 4.42 10.20 22.42
CA VAL A 696 3.73 9.16 23.22
C VAL A 696 3.93 7.73 22.69
N CYS A 697 4.54 7.58 21.50
CA CYS A 697 4.97 6.28 20.95
C CYS A 697 3.86 5.21 20.81
N SER A 698 2.81 5.51 20.04
CA SER A 698 1.68 4.57 19.84
C SER A 698 2.11 3.21 19.27
N PHE A 699 3.02 3.20 18.29
CA PHE A 699 3.50 1.95 17.69
C PHE A 699 4.34 1.11 18.69
N PRO A 700 5.37 1.66 19.36
CA PRO A 700 6.05 0.95 20.45
C PRO A 700 5.15 0.42 21.56
N ARG A 701 4.08 1.13 21.94
CA ARG A 701 3.07 0.65 22.91
C ARG A 701 2.30 -0.57 22.42
N SER A 702 1.85 -0.56 21.17
CA SER A 702 1.19 -1.74 20.57
C SER A 702 2.15 -2.92 20.45
N LEU A 703 3.41 -2.67 20.07
CA LEU A 703 4.44 -3.70 20.02
C LEU A 703 4.68 -4.33 21.38
N TYR A 704 4.79 -3.49 22.40
CA TYR A 704 4.93 -3.88 23.80
C TYR A 704 3.76 -4.76 24.24
N ALA A 705 2.51 -4.29 24.05
CA ALA A 705 1.28 -5.00 24.38
C ALA A 705 1.27 -6.44 23.82
N ASP A 706 1.48 -6.60 22.52
CA ASP A 706 1.47 -7.92 21.87
C ASP A 706 2.60 -8.83 22.36
N THR A 707 3.80 -8.27 22.60
CA THR A 707 4.97 -9.01 23.08
C THR A 707 4.72 -9.57 24.47
N ILE A 708 4.02 -8.83 25.33
CA ILE A 708 3.66 -9.29 26.67
C ILE A 708 2.69 -10.47 26.59
N MET A 709 1.63 -10.28 25.81
CA MET A 709 0.52 -11.24 25.76
C MET A 709 0.95 -12.53 25.06
N PHE A 710 1.58 -12.43 23.89
CA PHE A 710 1.86 -13.58 23.03
C PHE A 710 3.34 -13.96 22.98
N GLY A 711 4.26 -13.16 23.52
CA GLY A 711 5.68 -13.50 23.62
C GLY A 711 6.08 -13.97 25.02
N LEU A 712 5.92 -13.10 26.02
CA LEU A 712 6.34 -13.32 27.40
C LEU A 712 5.40 -14.31 28.12
N VAL A 713 4.11 -13.98 28.21
CA VAL A 713 3.11 -14.91 28.80
C VAL A 713 2.91 -16.13 27.91
N GLY A 714 2.92 -15.90 26.59
CA GLY A 714 2.92 -16.92 25.56
C GLY A 714 1.52 -17.34 25.10
N PRO A 715 1.38 -17.81 23.84
CA PRO A 715 0.09 -18.11 23.23
C PRO A 715 -0.62 -19.30 23.88
N GLU A 716 0.12 -20.26 24.47
CA GLU A 716 -0.45 -21.42 25.15
C GLU A 716 -1.39 -21.01 26.30
N ARG A 717 -0.91 -20.19 27.24
CA ARG A 717 -1.72 -19.68 28.37
C ARG A 717 -2.85 -18.78 27.89
N MET A 718 -2.59 -17.96 26.87
CA MET A 718 -3.61 -17.07 26.33
C MET A 718 -4.74 -17.82 25.63
N PHE A 719 -4.46 -18.91 24.90
CA PHE A 719 -5.45 -19.67 24.13
C PHE A 719 -6.11 -20.81 24.90
N ILE A 720 -5.57 -21.20 26.06
CA ILE A 720 -6.19 -22.21 26.91
C ILE A 720 -6.97 -21.52 28.02
N SER A 721 -6.33 -20.61 28.75
CA SER A 721 -6.83 -20.13 30.03
C SER A 721 -7.66 -18.84 29.90
N LEU A 722 -7.25 -17.88 29.07
CA LEU A 722 -7.93 -16.57 28.96
C LEU A 722 -8.92 -16.48 27.78
N TYR A 723 -8.42 -16.61 26.55
CA TYR A 723 -9.14 -16.34 25.30
C TYR A 723 -9.13 -17.53 24.34
N PRO A 724 -9.83 -18.64 24.68
CA PRO A 724 -9.81 -19.85 23.88
C PRO A 724 -10.48 -19.74 22.51
N ALA A 725 -11.25 -18.68 22.25
CA ALA A 725 -11.82 -18.43 20.93
C ALA A 725 -10.75 -18.08 19.87
N LEU A 726 -9.63 -17.45 20.28
CA LEU A 726 -8.62 -16.94 19.34
C LEU A 726 -7.92 -18.05 18.55
N LYS A 727 -7.71 -19.24 19.13
CA LYS A 727 -7.10 -20.37 18.42
C LYS A 727 -7.96 -20.85 17.25
N TYR A 728 -9.29 -20.75 17.38
CA TYR A 728 -10.22 -21.15 16.32
C TYR A 728 -10.29 -20.13 15.19
N CYS A 729 -9.82 -18.89 15.38
CA CYS A 729 -9.80 -17.88 14.32
C CYS A 729 -8.97 -18.33 13.10
N PHE A 730 -7.89 -19.08 13.30
CA PHE A 730 -7.12 -19.67 12.20
C PHE A 730 -7.96 -20.66 11.37
N LEU A 731 -8.73 -21.52 12.03
CA LEU A 731 -9.63 -22.48 11.38
C LEU A 731 -10.79 -21.75 10.68
N ILE A 732 -11.38 -20.74 11.33
CA ILE A 732 -12.43 -19.90 10.75
C ILE A 732 -11.92 -19.25 9.47
N GLY A 733 -10.69 -18.72 9.45
CA GLY A 733 -10.08 -18.14 8.25
C GLY A 733 -9.97 -19.15 7.09
N PHE A 734 -9.51 -20.37 7.37
CA PHE A 734 -9.42 -21.44 6.37
C PHE A 734 -10.81 -21.83 5.82
N VAL A 735 -11.77 -22.10 6.71
CA VAL A 735 -13.13 -22.49 6.32
C VAL A 735 -13.84 -21.36 5.55
N ALA A 736 -13.65 -20.11 5.98
CA ALA A 736 -14.19 -18.95 5.30
C ALA A 736 -13.60 -18.79 3.89
N ALA A 737 -12.29 -19.02 3.69
CA ALA A 737 -11.68 -18.99 2.37
C ALA A 737 -12.30 -20.03 1.43
N VAL A 738 -12.45 -21.28 1.88
CA VAL A 738 -13.07 -22.35 1.08
C VAL A 738 -14.54 -22.03 0.78
N GLY A 739 -15.29 -21.58 1.80
CA GLY A 739 -16.70 -21.20 1.64
C GLY A 739 -16.89 -20.05 0.66
N CYS A 740 -16.11 -18.96 0.79
CA CYS A 740 -16.15 -17.83 -0.13
C CYS A 740 -15.72 -18.22 -1.55
N TRP A 741 -14.74 -19.12 -1.70
CA TRP A 741 -14.33 -19.63 -3.00
C TRP A 741 -15.44 -20.45 -3.68
N LEU A 742 -16.09 -21.37 -2.95
CA LEU A 742 -17.24 -22.13 -3.46
C LEU A 742 -18.38 -21.18 -3.86
N LEU A 743 -18.72 -20.22 -3.01
CA LEU A 743 -19.75 -19.23 -3.33
C LEU A 743 -19.40 -18.43 -4.60
N ARG A 744 -18.13 -18.03 -4.78
CA ARG A 744 -17.66 -17.35 -5.99
C ARG A 744 -17.77 -18.25 -7.23
N MET A 745 -17.59 -19.56 -7.10
CA MET A 745 -17.80 -20.50 -8.21
C MET A 745 -19.28 -20.65 -8.60
N TYR A 746 -20.19 -20.66 -7.62
CA TYR A 746 -21.63 -20.75 -7.90
C TYR A 746 -22.23 -19.42 -8.39
N PHE A 747 -21.75 -18.28 -7.86
CA PHE A 747 -22.28 -16.94 -8.16
C PHE A 747 -21.19 -15.97 -8.68
N PRO A 748 -20.49 -16.29 -9.79
CA PRO A 748 -19.34 -15.51 -10.25
C PRO A 748 -19.70 -14.08 -10.64
N ARG A 749 -20.89 -13.85 -11.20
CA ARG A 749 -21.36 -12.52 -11.63
C ARG A 749 -21.58 -11.56 -10.45
N TYR A 750 -22.15 -12.04 -9.35
CA TYR A 750 -22.47 -11.20 -8.19
C TYR A 750 -21.27 -10.99 -7.25
N LEU A 751 -20.40 -11.99 -7.14
CA LEU A 751 -19.27 -11.97 -6.20
C LEU A 751 -17.96 -11.49 -6.82
N LYS A 752 -17.94 -11.04 -8.08
CA LYS A 752 -16.74 -10.53 -8.76
C LYS A 752 -16.00 -9.44 -7.97
N TYR A 753 -16.74 -8.53 -7.32
CA TYR A 753 -16.17 -7.40 -6.57
C TYR A 753 -15.96 -7.68 -5.08
N VAL A 754 -16.35 -8.86 -4.57
CA VAL A 754 -16.25 -9.21 -3.15
C VAL A 754 -14.92 -9.89 -2.90
N HIS A 755 -14.11 -9.31 -2.00
CA HIS A 755 -12.81 -9.86 -1.65
C HIS A 755 -12.74 -10.15 -0.14
N PRO A 756 -12.88 -11.42 0.29
CA PRO A 756 -13.02 -11.77 1.70
C PRO A 756 -11.79 -11.38 2.54
N VAL A 757 -10.58 -11.44 1.96
CA VAL A 757 -9.36 -10.98 2.65
C VAL A 757 -9.46 -9.49 3.02
N LEU A 758 -10.04 -8.65 2.16
CA LEU A 758 -10.15 -7.22 2.40
C LEU A 758 -11.23 -6.91 3.45
N ILE A 759 -12.30 -7.71 3.50
CA ILE A 759 -13.34 -7.61 4.52
C ILE A 759 -12.74 -7.90 5.90
N ILE A 760 -12.07 -9.04 6.07
CA ILE A 760 -11.42 -9.38 7.35
C ILE A 760 -10.29 -8.40 7.68
N SER A 761 -9.59 -7.88 6.68
CA SER A 761 -8.61 -6.79 6.88
C SER A 761 -9.23 -5.49 7.39
N GLY A 762 -10.52 -5.25 7.15
CA GLY A 762 -11.30 -4.15 7.74
C GLY A 762 -11.64 -4.41 9.21
N VAL A 763 -11.95 -5.66 9.56
CA VAL A 763 -12.19 -6.10 10.96
C VAL A 763 -10.94 -5.92 11.82
N ASN A 764 -9.75 -6.00 11.23
CA ASN A 764 -8.47 -5.76 11.89
C ASN A 764 -8.21 -4.30 12.30
N ARG A 765 -9.08 -3.34 11.94
CA ARG A 765 -8.80 -1.90 12.10
C ARG A 765 -9.35 -1.30 13.40
N TRP A 766 -9.54 -2.15 14.40
CA TRP A 766 -9.81 -1.78 15.79
C TRP A 766 -8.52 -1.86 16.62
N GLY A 767 -8.51 -1.19 17.78
CA GLY A 767 -7.33 -0.88 18.58
C GLY A 767 -7.21 0.64 18.74
N GLY A 768 -7.08 1.13 19.98
CA GLY A 768 -7.43 2.49 20.47
C GLY A 768 -6.81 3.73 19.79
N SER A 769 -6.13 3.57 18.65
CA SER A 769 -5.69 4.67 17.80
C SER A 769 -6.64 4.97 16.63
N TYR A 770 -7.42 3.99 16.16
CA TYR A 770 -8.28 4.14 14.97
C TYR A 770 -9.65 3.50 15.17
N ASN A 771 -10.65 4.07 14.50
CA ASN A 771 -12.05 3.62 14.51
C ASN A 771 -12.74 4.09 13.22
N LEU A 772 -14.06 3.90 13.12
CA LEU A 772 -14.79 4.14 11.89
C LEU A 772 -14.74 5.61 11.45
N SER A 773 -14.47 6.55 12.38
CA SER A 773 -14.31 7.97 12.08
C SER A 773 -13.21 8.29 11.06
N TYR A 774 -12.21 7.41 10.92
CA TYR A 774 -11.11 7.55 9.96
C TYR A 774 -11.38 6.89 8.60
N TYR A 775 -12.43 6.07 8.49
CA TYR A 775 -12.75 5.30 7.29
C TYR A 775 -14.01 5.80 6.58
N THR A 776 -15.04 6.24 7.31
CA THR A 776 -16.29 6.75 6.74
C THR A 776 -16.08 7.93 5.78
N PRO A 777 -15.27 8.96 6.09
CA PRO A 777 -15.07 10.08 5.17
C PRO A 777 -14.33 9.67 3.90
N GLY A 778 -13.37 8.75 4.04
CA GLY A 778 -12.66 8.16 2.92
C GLY A 778 -13.59 7.42 1.98
N LEU A 779 -14.57 6.67 2.50
CA LEU A 779 -15.60 6.02 1.70
C LEU A 779 -16.38 7.02 0.83
N PHE A 780 -16.81 8.14 1.40
CA PHE A 780 -17.54 9.17 0.64
C PHE A 780 -16.68 9.81 -0.44
N ALA A 781 -15.43 10.14 -0.11
CA ALA A 781 -14.48 10.65 -1.11
C ALA A 781 -14.24 9.62 -2.22
N GLY A 782 -14.08 8.34 -1.88
CA GLY A 782 -13.91 7.26 -2.85
C GLY A 782 -15.15 7.03 -3.71
N PHE A 783 -16.35 7.15 -3.14
CA PHE A 783 -17.61 7.09 -3.88
C PHE A 783 -17.71 8.26 -4.88
N ALA A 784 -17.41 9.48 -4.45
CA ALA A 784 -17.47 10.66 -5.31
C ALA A 784 -16.44 10.58 -6.45
N PHE A 785 -15.16 10.37 -6.14
CA PHE A 785 -14.08 10.44 -7.13
C PHE A 785 -13.84 9.13 -7.87
N SER A 786 -13.71 8.02 -7.13
CA SER A 786 -13.29 6.73 -7.69
C SER A 786 -14.44 5.91 -8.27
N TRP A 787 -15.70 6.20 -7.92
CA TRP A 787 -16.88 5.55 -8.48
C TRP A 787 -17.70 6.48 -9.40
N HIS A 788 -18.19 7.62 -8.90
CA HIS A 788 -19.08 8.49 -9.66
C HIS A 788 -18.36 9.27 -10.76
N ILE A 789 -17.37 10.10 -10.40
CA ILE A 789 -16.61 10.92 -11.36
C ILE A 789 -15.88 10.03 -12.38
N LYS A 790 -15.26 8.93 -11.94
CA LYS A 790 -14.57 8.00 -12.84
C LYS A 790 -15.48 7.40 -13.92
N ARG A 791 -16.76 7.14 -13.60
CA ARG A 791 -17.73 6.54 -14.55
C ARG A 791 -18.35 7.55 -15.52
N HIS A 792 -18.61 8.76 -15.04
CA HIS A 792 -19.35 9.78 -15.82
C HIS A 792 -18.44 10.85 -16.46
N TYR A 793 -17.24 11.06 -15.93
CA TYR A 793 -16.28 12.09 -16.34
C TYR A 793 -14.87 11.50 -16.37
N LEU A 794 -14.68 10.41 -17.12
CA LEU A 794 -13.42 9.67 -17.16
C LEU A 794 -12.25 10.56 -17.58
N ALA A 795 -12.43 11.40 -18.59
CA ALA A 795 -11.38 12.30 -19.08
C ALA A 795 -10.89 13.28 -18.00
N TRP A 796 -11.80 13.87 -17.21
CA TRP A 796 -11.45 14.72 -16.07
C TRP A 796 -10.69 13.93 -15.00
N TRP A 797 -11.19 12.72 -14.67
CA TRP A 797 -10.59 11.87 -13.66
C TRP A 797 -9.15 11.49 -14.03
N VAL A 798 -8.94 11.03 -15.27
CA VAL A 798 -7.63 10.65 -15.83
C VAL A 798 -6.64 11.82 -15.77
N LYS A 799 -7.09 13.05 -16.06
CA LYS A 799 -6.21 14.22 -16.08
C LYS A 799 -5.89 14.79 -14.69
N TYR A 800 -6.86 14.84 -13.79
CA TYR A 800 -6.74 15.64 -12.55
C TYR A 800 -6.78 14.86 -11.24
N ASN A 801 -7.39 13.67 -11.17
CA ASN A 801 -7.64 12.98 -9.89
C ASN A 801 -6.36 12.72 -9.09
N TYR A 802 -5.31 12.20 -9.74
CA TYR A 802 -4.03 11.93 -9.08
C TYR A 802 -3.28 13.20 -8.66
N LEU A 803 -3.47 14.31 -9.39
CA LEU A 803 -2.91 15.61 -9.03
C LEU A 803 -3.68 16.28 -7.89
N LEU A 804 -5.00 16.05 -7.81
CA LEU A 804 -5.84 16.53 -6.72
C LEU A 804 -5.37 15.95 -5.39
N THR A 805 -5.26 14.62 -5.28
CA THR A 805 -4.77 13.99 -4.04
C THR A 805 -3.32 14.39 -3.71
N SER A 806 -2.45 14.48 -4.72
CA SER A 806 -1.06 14.90 -4.52
C SER A 806 -0.95 16.35 -4.05
N GLY A 807 -1.74 17.26 -4.64
CA GLY A 807 -1.77 18.68 -4.28
C GLY A 807 -2.35 18.92 -2.89
N LEU A 808 -3.45 18.25 -2.54
CA LEU A 808 -4.04 18.32 -1.20
C LEU A 808 -3.07 17.78 -0.14
N SER A 809 -2.43 16.64 -0.40
CA SER A 809 -1.48 16.05 0.56
C SER A 809 -0.22 16.90 0.72
N ALA A 810 0.30 17.47 -0.38
CA ALA A 810 1.44 18.38 -0.33
C ALA A 810 1.13 19.68 0.41
N GLY A 811 -0.05 20.27 0.16
CA GLY A 811 -0.50 21.48 0.86
C GLY A 811 -0.61 21.28 2.37
N ILE A 812 -1.19 20.16 2.81
CA ILE A 812 -1.21 19.76 4.22
C ILE A 812 0.20 19.62 4.79
N ALA A 813 1.11 18.95 4.09
CA ALA A 813 2.46 18.72 4.61
C ALA A 813 3.20 20.04 4.86
N PHE A 814 3.20 20.97 3.90
CA PHE A 814 3.81 22.29 4.09
C PHE A 814 3.12 23.11 5.18
N SER A 815 1.79 23.10 5.20
CA SER A 815 1.01 23.83 6.21
C SER A 815 1.27 23.26 7.60
N GLY A 816 1.32 21.94 7.75
CA GLY A 816 1.66 21.25 9.00
C GLY A 816 3.06 21.61 9.51
N ILE A 817 4.07 21.66 8.64
CA ILE A 817 5.43 22.09 9.01
C ILE A 817 5.41 23.55 9.51
N VAL A 818 4.74 24.46 8.80
CA VAL A 818 4.66 25.87 9.19
C VAL A 818 3.90 26.04 10.51
N ILE A 819 2.74 25.39 10.68
CA ILE A 819 1.95 25.41 11.92
C ILE A 819 2.79 24.87 13.08
N PHE A 820 3.53 23.79 12.86
CA PHE A 820 4.39 23.20 13.88
C PHE A 820 5.48 24.19 14.32
N LEU A 821 6.28 24.69 13.38
CA LEU A 821 7.43 25.55 13.68
C LEU A 821 7.03 26.94 14.24
N THR A 822 5.94 27.52 13.73
CA THR A 822 5.57 28.91 14.06
C THR A 822 4.60 29.03 15.23
N LEU A 823 3.72 28.04 15.44
CA LEU A 823 2.62 28.13 16.42
C LEU A 823 2.71 27.06 17.52
N GLN A 824 2.90 25.79 17.15
CA GLN A 824 2.93 24.71 18.15
C GLN A 824 4.23 24.73 18.96
N TYR A 825 5.37 24.91 18.31
CA TYR A 825 6.69 24.97 18.95
C TYR A 825 6.84 26.20 19.87
N THR A 826 6.33 27.35 19.43
CA THR A 826 6.27 28.58 20.23
C THR A 826 5.17 28.56 21.30
N LYS A 827 4.40 27.46 21.40
CA LYS A 827 3.32 27.22 22.37
C LYS A 827 2.24 28.32 22.38
N VAL A 828 2.01 28.97 21.24
CA VAL A 828 0.92 29.94 21.10
C VAL A 828 -0.41 29.17 21.19
N LYS A 829 -1.29 29.58 22.11
CA LYS A 829 -2.59 28.94 22.33
C LYS A 829 -3.70 29.84 21.82
N PHE A 830 -4.48 29.35 20.87
CA PHE A 830 -5.70 30.00 20.39
C PHE A 830 -6.92 29.38 21.09
N ASN A 831 -7.34 29.97 22.21
CA ASN A 831 -8.42 29.44 23.04
C ASN A 831 -9.76 30.07 22.68
N TRP A 832 -10.66 29.27 22.11
CA TRP A 832 -12.07 29.60 21.90
C TRP A 832 -12.89 28.30 21.78
N TRP A 833 -14.22 28.41 21.72
CA TRP A 833 -15.14 27.26 21.73
C TRP A 833 -14.74 26.14 20.76
N GLY A 834 -14.38 26.49 19.53
CA GLY A 834 -14.01 25.53 18.49
C GLY A 834 -12.73 24.74 18.73
N ASN A 835 -11.94 25.13 19.73
CA ASN A 835 -10.74 24.41 20.15
C ASN A 835 -10.89 23.72 21.51
N THR A 836 -11.85 24.15 22.35
CA THR A 836 -12.06 23.61 23.70
C THR A 836 -13.13 22.52 23.75
N ILE A 837 -14.16 22.59 22.90
CA ILE A 837 -15.30 21.66 22.95
C ILE A 837 -14.90 20.20 22.71
N ILE A 838 -13.88 19.96 21.88
CA ILE A 838 -13.36 18.61 21.57
C ILE A 838 -12.89 17.90 22.85
N SER A 839 -12.31 18.65 23.79
CA SER A 839 -11.79 18.11 25.06
C SER A 839 -12.81 18.02 26.19
N SER A 840 -14.05 18.49 25.98
CA SER A 840 -15.03 18.65 27.06
C SER A 840 -15.73 17.37 27.51
N GLY A 841 -15.64 16.29 26.71
CA GLY A 841 -16.40 15.06 26.91
C GLY A 841 -15.59 13.86 27.40
N VAL A 842 -16.32 12.83 27.82
CA VAL A 842 -15.77 11.53 28.24
C VAL A 842 -14.99 10.83 27.13
N ASP A 843 -15.39 11.02 25.86
CA ASP A 843 -14.71 10.47 24.68
C ASP A 843 -13.22 10.88 24.62
N PHE A 844 -12.93 12.17 24.83
CA PHE A 844 -11.55 12.68 24.78
C PHE A 844 -10.69 12.20 25.95
N LYS A 845 -11.30 11.98 27.12
CA LYS A 845 -10.60 11.50 28.32
C LYS A 845 -10.19 10.03 28.24
N ARG A 846 -10.76 9.24 27.31
CA ARG A 846 -10.45 7.81 27.09
C ARG A 846 -10.60 6.89 28.32
N ALA A 847 -11.37 7.31 29.31
CA ALA A 847 -11.43 6.65 30.62
C ALA A 847 -12.82 6.06 30.96
N ALA A 848 -13.70 5.88 29.96
CA ALA A 848 -15.01 5.26 30.22
C ALA A 848 -15.03 3.78 29.87
N ALA A 849 -15.57 3.02 30.81
CA ALA A 849 -15.98 1.63 30.68
C ALA A 849 -17.49 1.50 30.97
N LEU A 850 -18.06 0.34 30.63
CA LEU A 850 -19.47 0.02 30.89
C LEU A 850 -19.72 -0.21 32.39
N TYR A 851 -18.80 -0.89 33.06
CA TYR A 851 -18.86 -1.23 34.48
C TYR A 851 -17.67 -0.68 35.24
N GLU A 852 -17.86 -0.43 36.54
CA GLU A 852 -16.78 -0.09 37.46
C GLU A 852 -16.09 -1.37 37.95
N VAL A 853 -14.78 -1.28 38.20
CA VAL A 853 -13.98 -2.42 38.62
C VAL A 853 -14.36 -2.82 40.07
N PRO A 854 -14.65 -4.10 40.35
CA PRO A 854 -14.92 -4.57 41.71
C PRO A 854 -13.68 -4.45 42.62
N GLU A 855 -13.87 -4.30 43.94
CA GLU A 855 -12.76 -4.18 44.91
C GLU A 855 -11.78 -5.38 44.89
N GLY A 856 -12.26 -6.57 44.50
CA GLY A 856 -11.43 -7.77 44.35
C GLY A 856 -10.83 -7.99 42.95
N GLY A 857 -10.97 -7.01 42.06
CA GLY A 857 -10.62 -7.13 40.64
C GLY A 857 -11.63 -7.95 39.83
N PHE A 858 -11.53 -7.88 38.50
CA PHE A 858 -12.29 -8.70 37.57
C PHE A 858 -11.41 -9.81 36.95
N GLY A 859 -12.06 -10.81 36.35
CA GLY A 859 -11.38 -11.86 35.60
C GLY A 859 -11.14 -13.15 36.38
N VAL A 860 -10.11 -13.89 35.97
CA VAL A 860 -9.69 -15.15 36.58
C VAL A 860 -8.95 -14.88 37.89
N LYS A 861 -9.26 -15.65 38.94
CA LYS A 861 -8.63 -15.50 40.26
C LYS A 861 -7.16 -15.90 40.22
N ILE A 862 -6.38 -15.27 41.10
CA ILE A 862 -4.97 -15.60 41.36
C ILE A 862 -4.86 -17.10 41.65
N GLY A 863 -4.05 -17.81 40.85
CA GLY A 863 -3.82 -19.26 40.95
C GLY A 863 -4.62 -20.14 39.98
N ASP A 864 -5.74 -19.67 39.42
CA ASP A 864 -6.63 -20.46 38.54
C ASP A 864 -6.23 -20.38 37.05
N PHE A 865 -5.27 -19.51 36.69
CA PHE A 865 -4.74 -19.35 35.33
C PHE A 865 -3.34 -19.96 35.21
N GLN A 866 -3.26 -21.28 35.04
CA GLN A 866 -1.98 -21.98 34.78
C GLN A 866 -1.71 -22.14 33.28
#